data_AF-A0A517L8P9-F1
#
_entry.id   AF-A0A517L8P9-F1
#
_cell.length_a   1.000
_cell.length_b   1.000
_cell.length_c   1.000
_cell.angle_alpha   90.00
_cell.angle_beta   90.00
_cell.angle_gamma   90.00
#
_symmetry.space_group_name_H-M   'P 1'
#
loop_
_entity.id
_entity.type
_entity.pdbx_description
1 polymer ?
#
loop_
_entity_poly.entity_id
_entity_poly.type
_entity_poly.pdbx_seq_one_letter_code
_entity_poly.pdbx_strand_id
1 'polypeptide(L)'
;MLIFLFACFCSCIVVAFPSLEPPKRQEVAKRQGVSEPICGQIIDAVNDGFSLFYASDAYDCLRSVPFNPAVATRFVRFFNETLQFQSTLAYLKTPPNGYQQPAIDVVAKLNEIQTRVNSGYYQNEYAFEQDIYLLAYAAHDDHVDLSAGILSVFSFASPYYISSVSVDGKQAPQIFFTGDIIDSQAQGWTPSPIVQINGQDVIEFLTDFAALQSAGTLEPHADWNQLFASPAQDIQGFTNVFGGGATFYPGDELNFTLANATDTPIETFWVAFYDIVDCTGPLTTGGDFYNYFVLGLLPDSYNASAGDCVFDIASSASDASATGSMSGAIMQGLDPTTQTTSWANVSSGAYPSNPAIVQPDLSLVGGGILTGYFLNDISTGVLSIPSFAVYGDGADTFASTVAHFISSATTQKMSRVIIDLQQNKGGDISLAINTFRQFFPNIDIFGGSRRRNHRLENIVGATTTDFWNKLDQSDAADEFYHYLLAADEWVVTDRINADTGALFQSWEEFNGPRHYHDDDFSLTERYNLSDPVFNSAAFNFPYPIGYDPKNKTSQTPPWQPKDLVILTDGLCSSACVLFLEMMTHQAGVRTVVMGGRPNGPAPMQAASGNRGAILYDADSLTDDITFAASVNETANAVLPDRSDSGIYFDWITFNLRDQIRGKDTDPLQFKYIPANCRLYYKLSNAYNMTNLWHDVANANWNDSSLCVPGSISVTDTPIKAPPLTNITVTPPLVNWPVDDTELASIVSDGSGGIQDGGSRSGRMTECSDADYREQLFDENFISFFERPPGQQSKAKSERKFWVIMFERALSIVVREVHGREDGTRPLAQSAIPSRPPTSTTRQLPLIMSSFSPLTKTLSLAPSSPITKQLPLFPPSDTILAKAAICRYSRASPNDRVSELFSGGLEQHNIDYNTGIHALYAKYQKKEYYLNGLEESMTVFRQLNEKVIAISLHIKEACDADEDSRSLEEHPSPLV
;
A
#
# COMPACT_ATOMS: atom_id res chain seq x y z
N MET A 1 28.11 0.60 57.76
CA MET A 1 28.14 -0.78 58.29
C MET A 1 27.03 -1.53 57.58
N LEU A 2 27.35 -2.25 56.50
CA LEU A 2 27.68 -3.69 56.50
C LEU A 2 26.54 -4.55 57.08
N ILE A 3 25.72 -5.18 56.22
CA ILE A 3 25.82 -6.56 55.67
C ILE A 3 25.04 -7.56 56.54
N PHE A 4 24.02 -8.19 55.95
CA PHE A 4 23.70 -9.64 55.95
C PHE A 4 22.54 -9.85 54.93
N LEU A 5 22.83 -10.23 53.67
CA LEU A 5 22.83 -11.60 53.06
C LEU A 5 21.40 -12.18 52.88
N PHE A 6 20.84 -12.18 51.64
CA PHE A 6 20.93 -13.18 50.54
C PHE A 6 19.86 -14.30 50.58
N ALA A 7 18.94 -14.31 49.60
CA ALA A 7 18.50 -15.45 48.76
C ALA A 7 16.98 -15.49 48.40
N CYS A 8 16.72 -15.58 47.09
CA CYS A 8 15.53 -16.14 46.38
C CYS A 8 14.18 -15.38 46.47
N PHE A 9 13.45 -15.05 45.39
CA PHE A 9 13.35 -15.66 44.06
C PHE A 9 13.36 -14.63 42.93
N CYS A 10 14.09 -14.98 41.88
CA CYS A 10 14.08 -14.39 40.55
C CYS A 10 12.79 -14.86 39.84
N SER A 11 11.94 -13.93 39.41
CA SER A 11 10.92 -14.20 38.39
C SER A 11 11.23 -13.32 37.18
N CYS A 12 12.28 -13.71 36.44
CA CYS A 12 12.30 -13.46 35.02
C CYS A 12 11.13 -14.27 34.45
N ILE A 13 10.07 -13.60 34.02
CA ILE A 13 9.14 -14.20 33.07
C ILE A 13 9.95 -14.26 31.77
N VAL A 14 10.66 -15.36 31.59
CA VAL A 14 10.99 -15.85 30.25
C VAL A 14 9.63 -16.17 29.65
N VAL A 15 9.08 -15.24 28.88
CA VAL A 15 8.08 -15.61 27.89
C VAL A 15 8.87 -16.48 26.92
N ALA A 16 8.81 -17.79 27.15
CA ALA A 16 9.18 -18.74 26.13
C ALA A 16 8.24 -18.40 24.97
N PHE A 17 8.80 -17.89 23.87
CA PHE A 17 8.16 -18.11 22.59
C PHE A 17 7.79 -19.59 22.53
N PRO A 18 6.62 -19.96 21.99
CA PRO A 18 6.39 -21.35 21.70
C PRO A 18 7.65 -21.83 20.98
N SER A 19 8.25 -22.91 21.50
CA SER A 19 9.13 -23.71 20.68
C SER A 19 8.46 -23.77 19.31
N LEU A 20 9.19 -23.45 18.23
CA LEU A 20 8.79 -23.76 16.86
C LEU A 20 8.79 -25.30 16.70
N GLU A 21 8.17 -26.02 17.64
CA GLU A 21 7.63 -27.33 17.38
C GLU A 21 6.56 -27.10 16.32
N PRO A 22 6.65 -27.80 15.17
CA PRO A 22 5.64 -27.71 14.14
C PRO A 22 4.29 -27.98 14.81
N PRO A 23 3.21 -27.27 14.43
CA PRO A 23 1.92 -27.48 15.03
C PRO A 23 1.67 -28.97 15.03
N LYS A 24 1.42 -29.53 16.23
CA LYS A 24 1.27 -30.99 16.35
C LYS A 24 0.17 -31.39 15.38
N ARG A 25 0.18 -32.62 14.87
CA ARG A 25 -0.90 -33.15 14.00
C ARG A 25 -2.32 -32.98 14.58
N GLN A 26 -2.44 -32.60 15.86
CA GLN A 26 -3.66 -32.30 16.58
C GLN A 26 -4.08 -30.82 16.55
N GLU A 27 -3.17 -29.88 16.27
CA GLU A 27 -3.41 -28.44 16.18
C GLU A 27 -3.83 -27.99 14.78
N VAL A 28 -3.48 -28.75 13.74
CA VAL A 28 -4.03 -28.63 12.39
C VAL A 28 -5.41 -29.30 12.35
N ALA A 29 -6.40 -28.61 11.79
CA ALA A 29 -7.74 -29.19 11.61
C ALA A 29 -7.64 -30.52 10.84
N LYS A 30 -8.17 -31.59 11.42
CA LYS A 30 -8.16 -32.93 10.81
C LYS A 30 -9.38 -33.10 9.94
N ARG A 31 -9.18 -33.73 8.77
CA ARG A 31 -10.27 -34.28 7.93
C ARG A 31 -11.26 -35.09 8.79
N GLN A 32 -12.50 -34.61 8.87
CA GLN A 32 -13.58 -35.36 9.51
C GLN A 32 -14.16 -36.39 8.54
N GLY A 33 -14.62 -37.52 9.07
CA GLY A 33 -15.01 -38.69 8.28
C GLY A 33 -16.12 -38.43 7.27
N VAL A 34 -15.86 -38.85 6.02
CA VAL A 34 -16.70 -38.97 4.82
C VAL A 34 -18.20 -38.69 4.97
N SER A 35 -18.61 -37.44 4.71
CA SER A 35 -19.84 -37.11 3.97
C SER A 35 -19.80 -35.70 3.35
N GLU A 36 -19.01 -34.79 3.88
CA GLU A 36 -18.89 -33.39 3.40
C GLU A 36 -17.66 -33.17 2.49
N PRO A 37 -17.76 -32.36 1.43
CA PRO A 37 -16.62 -31.98 0.59
C PRO A 37 -15.54 -31.26 1.41
N ILE A 38 -14.28 -31.40 0.99
CA ILE A 38 -13.13 -30.88 1.76
C ILE A 38 -13.18 -29.35 1.94
N CYS A 39 -13.70 -28.61 0.96
CA CYS A 39 -13.92 -27.17 1.06
C CYS A 39 -14.85 -26.79 2.22
N GLY A 40 -15.97 -27.51 2.39
CA GLY A 40 -16.88 -27.30 3.52
C GLY A 40 -16.22 -27.57 4.85
N GLN A 41 -15.45 -28.66 4.96
CA GLN A 41 -14.73 -28.98 6.20
C GLN A 41 -13.72 -27.90 6.59
N ILE A 42 -13.04 -27.29 5.61
CA ILE A 42 -12.14 -26.16 5.85
C ILE A 42 -12.93 -24.98 6.39
N ILE A 43 -14.03 -24.61 5.74
CA ILE A 43 -14.82 -23.43 6.13
C ILE A 43 -15.50 -23.60 7.49
N ASP A 44 -16.01 -24.79 7.80
CA ASP A 44 -16.53 -25.09 9.14
C ASP A 44 -15.43 -24.93 10.21
N ALA A 45 -14.22 -25.41 9.92
CA ALA A 45 -13.08 -25.21 10.82
C ALA A 45 -12.63 -23.72 10.90
N VAL A 46 -12.68 -22.97 9.80
CA VAL A 46 -12.45 -21.51 9.82
C VAL A 46 -13.46 -20.82 10.74
N ASN A 47 -14.73 -21.18 10.63
CA ASN A 47 -15.80 -20.66 11.49
C ASN A 47 -15.62 -21.06 12.97
N ASP A 48 -14.96 -22.19 13.23
CA ASP A 48 -14.53 -22.62 14.57
C ASP A 48 -13.23 -21.93 15.06
N GLY A 49 -12.63 -21.05 14.25
CA GLY A 49 -11.46 -20.23 14.60
C GLY A 49 -10.11 -20.81 14.16
N PHE A 50 -10.08 -21.84 13.32
CA PHE A 50 -8.83 -22.39 12.76
C PHE A 50 -8.38 -21.60 11.53
N SER A 51 -7.10 -21.29 11.42
CA SER A 51 -6.50 -20.62 10.25
C SER A 51 -5.44 -21.45 9.53
N LEU A 52 -5.17 -22.68 10.00
CA LEU A 52 -4.11 -23.54 9.49
C LEU A 52 -4.62 -24.94 9.13
N PHE A 53 -4.30 -25.36 7.91
CA PHE A 53 -4.76 -26.61 7.31
C PHE A 53 -3.59 -27.41 6.72
N TYR A 54 -3.80 -28.69 6.40
CA TYR A 54 -2.83 -29.41 5.58
C TYR A 54 -2.81 -28.81 4.16
N ALA A 55 -1.62 -28.63 3.60
CA ALA A 55 -1.48 -28.14 2.24
C ALA A 55 -2.24 -29.02 1.23
N SER A 56 -2.27 -30.34 1.46
CA SER A 56 -3.01 -31.32 0.67
C SER A 56 -4.52 -31.03 0.63
N ASP A 57 -5.10 -30.71 1.79
CA ASP A 57 -6.54 -30.50 1.96
C ASP A 57 -6.97 -29.20 1.28
N ALA A 58 -6.18 -28.13 1.46
CA ALA A 58 -6.37 -26.88 0.75
C ALA A 58 -6.25 -27.05 -0.78
N TYR A 59 -5.22 -27.76 -1.24
CA TYR A 59 -5.03 -28.05 -2.66
C TYR A 59 -6.16 -28.90 -3.27
N ASP A 60 -6.64 -29.91 -2.54
CA ASP A 60 -7.79 -30.71 -2.95
C ASP A 60 -9.07 -29.85 -3.04
N CYS A 61 -9.26 -28.90 -2.13
CA CYS A 61 -10.35 -27.94 -2.23
C CYS A 61 -10.21 -27.08 -3.50
N LEU A 62 -9.07 -26.43 -3.71
CA LEU A 62 -8.82 -25.56 -4.86
C LEU A 62 -9.00 -26.30 -6.20
N ARG A 63 -8.54 -27.54 -6.30
CA ARG A 63 -8.74 -28.36 -7.52
C ARG A 63 -10.17 -28.81 -7.75
N SER A 64 -11.01 -28.82 -6.71
CA SER A 64 -12.42 -29.18 -6.82
C SER A 64 -13.29 -28.06 -7.39
N VAL A 65 -12.75 -26.84 -7.49
CA VAL A 65 -13.46 -25.66 -8.00
C VAL A 65 -13.67 -25.80 -9.51
N PRO A 66 -14.92 -25.75 -10.00
CA PRO A 66 -15.23 -25.94 -11.41
C PRO A 66 -14.69 -24.79 -12.27
N PHE A 67 -14.34 -25.09 -13.53
CA PHE A 67 -13.88 -24.09 -14.49
C PHE A 67 -15.02 -23.60 -15.39
N ASN A 68 -15.08 -22.28 -15.65
CA ASN A 68 -15.99 -21.70 -16.65
C ASN A 68 -15.24 -20.93 -17.74
N PRO A 69 -15.19 -21.44 -18.99
CA PRO A 69 -14.43 -20.81 -20.06
C PRO A 69 -14.93 -19.42 -20.45
N ALA A 70 -16.22 -19.12 -20.26
CA ALA A 70 -16.78 -17.81 -20.58
C ALA A 70 -16.36 -16.75 -19.56
N VAL A 71 -16.20 -17.13 -18.28
CA VAL A 71 -15.70 -16.24 -17.22
C VAL A 71 -14.20 -16.00 -17.42
N ALA A 72 -13.43 -17.07 -17.59
CA ALA A 72 -12.00 -17.02 -17.89
C ALA A 72 -11.69 -16.13 -19.12
N THR A 73 -12.47 -16.24 -20.20
CA THR A 73 -12.30 -15.39 -21.39
C THR A 73 -12.50 -13.89 -21.10
N ARG A 74 -13.47 -13.53 -20.24
CA ARG A 74 -13.67 -12.13 -19.85
C ARG A 74 -12.50 -11.61 -19.01
N PHE A 75 -11.98 -12.46 -18.12
CA PHE A 75 -10.82 -12.13 -17.31
C PHE A 75 -9.53 -11.99 -18.13
N VAL A 76 -9.24 -12.91 -19.06
CA VAL A 76 -8.08 -12.77 -19.96
C VAL A 76 -8.16 -11.47 -20.76
N ARG A 77 -9.36 -11.10 -21.25
CA ARG A 77 -9.57 -9.81 -21.93
C ARG A 77 -9.30 -8.62 -20.99
N PHE A 78 -9.92 -8.62 -19.81
CA PHE A 78 -9.76 -7.54 -18.82
C PHE A 78 -8.29 -7.37 -18.40
N PHE A 79 -7.61 -8.48 -18.11
CA PHE A 79 -6.21 -8.48 -17.70
C PHE A 79 -5.30 -8.04 -18.85
N ASN A 80 -5.56 -8.45 -20.09
CA ASN A 80 -4.83 -7.94 -21.26
C ASN A 80 -5.04 -6.43 -21.45
N GLU A 81 -6.28 -5.93 -21.36
CA GLU A 81 -6.58 -4.50 -21.44
C GLU A 81 -5.85 -3.69 -20.35
N THR A 82 -5.72 -4.26 -19.15
CA THR A 82 -4.95 -3.68 -18.03
C THR A 82 -3.46 -3.67 -18.33
N LEU A 83 -2.89 -4.82 -18.70
CA LEU A 83 -1.45 -4.96 -18.95
C LEU A 83 -0.97 -4.18 -20.18
N GLN A 84 -1.84 -3.73 -21.08
CA GLN A 84 -1.42 -2.79 -22.14
C GLN A 84 -0.79 -1.50 -21.60
N PHE A 85 -1.11 -1.11 -20.37
CA PHE A 85 -0.56 0.05 -19.67
C PHE A 85 0.73 -0.25 -18.89
N GLN A 86 1.17 -1.51 -18.84
CA GLN A 86 2.48 -1.88 -18.29
C GLN A 86 3.59 -1.27 -19.16
N SER A 87 4.37 -0.35 -18.59
CA SER A 87 5.34 0.43 -19.38
C SER A 87 6.47 -0.45 -19.97
N THR A 88 6.76 -1.60 -19.36
CA THR A 88 7.93 -2.41 -19.70
C THR A 88 7.68 -3.54 -20.71
N LEU A 89 6.48 -3.68 -21.29
CA LEU A 89 6.13 -4.84 -22.15
C LEU A 89 7.15 -5.13 -23.27
N ALA A 90 7.58 -4.09 -24.00
CA ALA A 90 8.54 -4.24 -25.09
C ALA A 90 9.91 -4.74 -24.62
N TYR A 91 10.34 -4.26 -23.45
CA TYR A 91 11.60 -4.65 -22.82
C TYR A 91 11.54 -6.05 -22.22
N LEU A 92 10.41 -6.47 -21.63
CA LEU A 92 10.24 -7.86 -21.16
C LEU A 92 10.38 -8.86 -22.31
N LYS A 93 9.83 -8.51 -23.48
CA LYS A 93 9.91 -9.35 -24.69
C LYS A 93 11.32 -9.46 -25.24
N THR A 94 12.06 -8.36 -25.27
CA THR A 94 13.44 -8.31 -25.79
C THR A 94 14.34 -7.54 -24.83
N PRO A 95 14.72 -8.13 -23.69
CA PRO A 95 15.45 -7.40 -22.65
C PRO A 95 16.86 -7.03 -23.11
N PRO A 96 17.39 -5.87 -22.67
CA PRO A 96 18.74 -5.46 -22.99
C PRO A 96 19.79 -6.38 -22.36
N ASN A 97 21.01 -6.33 -22.90
CA ASN A 97 22.12 -7.12 -22.39
C ASN A 97 22.38 -6.80 -20.91
N GLY A 98 22.46 -7.85 -20.09
CA GLY A 98 22.73 -7.74 -18.65
C GLY A 98 21.51 -7.89 -17.76
N TYR A 99 20.29 -7.90 -18.31
CA TYR A 99 19.10 -8.35 -17.57
C TYR A 99 19.31 -9.79 -17.08
N GLN A 100 18.99 -10.08 -15.81
CA GLN A 100 19.33 -11.35 -15.17
C GLN A 100 18.18 -12.36 -15.17
N GLN A 101 17.02 -12.01 -15.75
CA GLN A 101 15.87 -12.88 -15.83
C GLN A 101 15.53 -13.28 -17.28
N PRO A 102 14.76 -14.35 -17.50
CA PRO A 102 14.30 -14.76 -18.82
C PRO A 102 13.49 -13.66 -19.53
N ALA A 103 13.64 -13.59 -20.86
CA ALA A 103 12.74 -12.78 -21.68
C ALA A 103 11.34 -13.42 -21.73
N ILE A 104 10.30 -12.58 -21.73
CA ILE A 104 8.91 -13.02 -21.86
C ILE A 104 8.07 -12.09 -22.74
N ASP A 105 7.36 -12.66 -23.70
CA ASP A 105 6.32 -11.96 -24.45
C ASP A 105 4.98 -12.14 -23.72
N VAL A 106 4.68 -11.22 -22.78
CA VAL A 106 3.50 -11.29 -21.91
C VAL A 106 2.20 -11.35 -22.73
N VAL A 107 2.10 -10.52 -23.78
CA VAL A 107 0.91 -10.47 -24.65
C VAL A 107 0.75 -11.77 -25.44
N ALA A 108 1.85 -12.35 -25.95
CA ALA A 108 1.77 -13.66 -26.60
C ALA A 108 1.35 -14.77 -25.63
N LYS A 109 1.86 -14.76 -24.38
CA LYS A 109 1.47 -15.73 -23.35
C LYS A 109 0.01 -15.61 -22.92
N LEU A 110 -0.54 -14.41 -22.79
CA LEU A 110 -1.99 -14.23 -22.59
C LEU A 110 -2.81 -14.82 -23.75
N ASN A 111 -2.35 -14.64 -24.99
CA ASN A 111 -3.03 -15.23 -26.15
C ASN A 111 -2.93 -16.77 -26.17
N GLU A 112 -1.82 -17.35 -25.70
CA GLU A 112 -1.70 -18.80 -25.50
C GLU A 112 -2.71 -19.29 -24.44
N ILE A 113 -2.86 -18.58 -23.32
CA ILE A 113 -3.86 -18.89 -22.29
C ILE A 113 -5.27 -18.82 -22.87
N GLN A 114 -5.62 -17.76 -23.61
CA GLN A 114 -6.93 -17.68 -24.30
C GLN A 114 -7.16 -18.84 -25.28
N THR A 115 -6.11 -19.28 -25.97
CA THR A 115 -6.18 -20.43 -26.88
C THR A 115 -6.46 -21.73 -26.12
N ARG A 116 -5.87 -21.91 -24.93
CA ARG A 116 -6.13 -23.04 -24.02
C ARG A 116 -7.56 -23.00 -23.47
N VAL A 117 -8.09 -21.82 -23.13
CA VAL A 117 -9.50 -21.65 -22.74
C VAL A 117 -10.42 -22.12 -23.88
N ASN A 118 -10.15 -21.65 -25.11
CA ASN A 118 -10.98 -21.98 -26.28
C ASN A 118 -10.92 -23.46 -26.68
N SER A 119 -9.84 -24.17 -26.36
CA SER A 119 -9.67 -25.59 -26.69
C SER A 119 -10.20 -26.55 -25.63
N GLY A 120 -10.72 -26.03 -24.50
CA GLY A 120 -11.16 -26.86 -23.37
C GLY A 120 -10.00 -27.55 -22.64
N TYR A 121 -8.83 -26.91 -22.60
CA TYR A 121 -7.63 -27.45 -21.96
C TYR A 121 -7.77 -27.56 -20.43
N TYR A 122 -8.27 -26.49 -19.79
CA TYR A 122 -8.37 -26.39 -18.34
C TYR A 122 -9.50 -27.27 -17.79
N GLN A 123 -9.18 -28.06 -16.75
CA GLN A 123 -10.12 -28.99 -16.11
C GLN A 123 -10.80 -28.40 -14.86
N ASN A 124 -10.15 -27.44 -14.20
CA ASN A 124 -10.61 -26.76 -13.00
C ASN A 124 -10.08 -25.31 -12.98
N GLU A 125 -10.65 -24.49 -12.11
CA GLU A 125 -10.29 -23.07 -12.01
C GLU A 125 -8.84 -22.88 -11.59
N TYR A 126 -8.35 -23.72 -10.66
CA TYR A 126 -6.96 -23.68 -10.17
C TYR A 126 -5.94 -23.73 -11.30
N ALA A 127 -6.13 -24.63 -12.27
CA ALA A 127 -5.20 -24.77 -13.40
C ALA A 127 -5.20 -23.54 -14.32
N PHE A 128 -6.31 -22.83 -14.43
CA PHE A 128 -6.41 -21.60 -15.21
C PHE A 128 -5.76 -20.42 -14.47
N GLU A 129 -6.14 -20.20 -13.20
CA GLU A 129 -5.60 -19.10 -12.41
C GLU A 129 -4.09 -19.26 -12.18
N GLN A 130 -3.59 -20.50 -12.03
CA GLN A 130 -2.15 -20.76 -11.92
C GLN A 130 -1.38 -20.24 -13.15
N ASP A 131 -1.88 -20.45 -14.37
CA ASP A 131 -1.25 -19.95 -15.59
C ASP A 131 -1.23 -18.40 -15.62
N ILE A 132 -2.24 -17.74 -15.07
CA ILE A 132 -2.28 -16.26 -14.95
C ILE A 132 -1.24 -15.78 -13.93
N TYR A 133 -1.22 -16.36 -12.72
CA TYR A 133 -0.29 -15.97 -11.66
C TYR A 133 1.17 -16.19 -12.08
N LEU A 134 1.47 -17.33 -12.70
CA LEU A 134 2.81 -17.60 -13.25
C LEU A 134 3.21 -16.59 -14.32
N LEU A 135 2.26 -16.08 -15.11
CA LEU A 135 2.54 -15.05 -16.09
C LEU A 135 2.86 -13.70 -15.45
N ALA A 136 2.16 -13.32 -14.37
CA ALA A 136 2.47 -12.12 -13.61
C ALA A 136 3.88 -12.21 -12.99
N TYR A 137 4.22 -13.31 -12.33
CA TYR A 137 5.54 -13.51 -11.71
C TYR A 137 6.68 -13.51 -12.74
N ALA A 138 6.41 -14.02 -13.95
CA ALA A 138 7.39 -14.03 -15.03
C ALA A 138 7.72 -12.61 -15.58
N ALA A 139 6.96 -11.57 -15.21
CA ALA A 139 7.35 -10.19 -15.49
C ALA A 139 8.55 -9.73 -14.64
N HIS A 140 8.84 -10.41 -13.52
CA HIS A 140 9.90 -10.06 -12.57
C HIS A 140 9.85 -8.57 -12.17
N ASP A 141 8.65 -8.15 -11.78
CA ASP A 141 8.29 -6.78 -11.48
C ASP A 141 7.26 -6.80 -10.35
N ASP A 142 7.66 -6.46 -9.12
CA ASP A 142 6.77 -6.44 -7.95
C ASP A 142 5.58 -5.46 -8.07
N HIS A 143 5.55 -4.57 -9.08
CA HIS A 143 4.36 -3.77 -9.37
C HIS A 143 3.36 -4.53 -10.25
N VAL A 144 3.73 -5.64 -10.89
CA VAL A 144 2.84 -6.53 -11.65
C VAL A 144 2.40 -7.67 -10.74
N ASP A 145 1.39 -7.40 -9.93
CA ASP A 145 0.86 -8.34 -8.94
C ASP A 145 -0.65 -8.49 -9.06
N LEU A 146 -1.18 -9.59 -8.54
CA LEU A 146 -2.62 -9.82 -8.45
C LEU A 146 -3.01 -10.68 -7.24
N SER A 147 -4.13 -10.30 -6.62
CA SER A 147 -4.92 -11.13 -5.72
C SER A 147 -6.30 -11.30 -6.32
N ALA A 148 -6.58 -12.48 -6.89
CA ALA A 148 -7.82 -12.75 -7.61
C ALA A 148 -8.21 -14.22 -7.50
N GLY A 149 -9.52 -14.45 -7.56
CA GLY A 149 -10.07 -15.80 -7.67
C GLY A 149 -9.75 -16.69 -6.47
N ILE A 150 -9.56 -17.98 -6.73
CA ILE A 150 -9.32 -18.97 -5.67
C ILE A 150 -7.85 -19.05 -5.23
N LEU A 151 -6.90 -18.55 -6.01
CA LEU A 151 -5.49 -18.52 -5.63
C LEU A 151 -5.16 -17.47 -4.55
N SER A 152 -6.06 -16.54 -4.24
CA SER A 152 -5.91 -15.63 -3.10
C SER A 152 -6.34 -16.22 -1.76
N VAL A 153 -6.97 -17.39 -1.75
CA VAL A 153 -7.61 -17.95 -0.55
C VAL A 153 -6.60 -18.59 0.41
N PHE A 154 -5.56 -19.21 -0.13
CA PHE A 154 -4.56 -19.91 0.66
C PHE A 154 -3.13 -19.55 0.25
N SER A 155 -2.27 -19.46 1.25
CA SER A 155 -0.82 -19.47 1.11
C SER A 155 -0.23 -20.70 1.80
N PHE A 156 0.86 -21.22 1.26
CA PHE A 156 1.52 -22.44 1.74
C PHE A 156 2.75 -22.10 2.57
N ALA A 157 3.00 -22.91 3.60
CA ALA A 157 4.02 -22.64 4.59
C ALA A 157 4.75 -23.90 5.03
N SER A 158 6.06 -23.78 5.20
CA SER A 158 6.83 -24.67 6.05
C SER A 158 6.54 -24.32 7.51
N PRO A 159 6.33 -25.31 8.40
CA PRO A 159 6.19 -25.06 9.82
C PRO A 159 7.52 -24.65 10.49
N TYR A 160 8.63 -24.67 9.74
CA TYR A 160 9.94 -24.23 10.19
C TYR A 160 10.47 -23.09 9.33
N TYR A 161 11.04 -22.08 10.00
CA TYR A 161 11.88 -21.08 9.36
C TYR A 161 13.31 -21.56 9.20
N ILE A 162 13.94 -21.15 8.10
CA ILE A 162 15.33 -21.46 7.76
C ILE A 162 16.13 -20.18 7.50
N SER A 163 17.45 -20.27 7.67
CA SER A 163 18.39 -19.19 7.37
C SER A 163 19.61 -19.70 6.59
N SER A 164 20.09 -18.89 5.65
CA SER A 164 21.28 -19.16 4.83
C SER A 164 22.50 -18.47 5.43
N VAL A 165 23.39 -19.23 6.05
CA VAL A 165 24.48 -18.71 6.90
C VAL A 165 25.84 -19.32 6.54
N SER A 166 26.84 -18.46 6.39
CA SER A 166 28.24 -18.84 6.23
C SER A 166 28.91 -19.02 7.60
N VAL A 167 29.75 -20.04 7.71
CA VAL A 167 30.50 -20.33 8.95
C VAL A 167 31.53 -19.25 9.29
N ASP A 168 32.08 -18.57 8.29
CA ASP A 168 33.15 -17.57 8.44
C ASP A 168 32.91 -16.27 7.63
N GLY A 169 31.78 -16.17 6.94
CA GLY A 169 31.47 -15.05 6.04
C GLY A 169 32.19 -15.11 4.69
N LYS A 170 32.91 -16.20 4.40
CA LYS A 170 33.69 -16.42 3.17
C LYS A 170 33.29 -17.66 2.41
N GLN A 171 33.14 -18.76 3.13
CA GLN A 171 32.65 -20.01 2.58
C GLN A 171 31.21 -19.85 2.15
N ALA A 172 30.82 -20.64 1.15
CA ALA A 172 29.44 -20.70 0.71
C ALA A 172 28.51 -20.95 1.91
N PRO A 173 27.39 -20.20 2.03
CA PRO A 173 26.47 -20.38 3.12
C PRO A 173 25.83 -21.77 3.10
N GLN A 174 25.59 -22.31 4.29
CA GLN A 174 24.83 -23.52 4.54
C GLN A 174 23.46 -23.14 5.12
N ILE A 175 22.51 -24.06 5.05
CA ILE A 175 21.14 -23.81 5.50
C ILE A 175 20.97 -24.36 6.92
N PHE A 176 20.37 -23.59 7.81
CA PHE A 176 20.08 -23.99 9.19
C PHE A 176 18.62 -23.68 9.51
N PHE A 177 18.05 -24.38 10.50
CA PHE A 177 16.84 -23.90 11.14
C PHE A 177 17.13 -22.57 11.86
N THR A 178 16.24 -21.59 11.68
CA THR A 178 16.41 -20.27 12.30
C THR A 178 16.33 -20.36 13.83
N GLY A 179 15.41 -21.18 14.35
CA GLY A 179 15.29 -21.43 15.79
C GLY A 179 16.60 -21.95 16.41
N ASP A 180 17.28 -22.88 15.73
CA ASP A 180 18.58 -23.40 16.16
C ASP A 180 19.66 -22.32 16.22
N ILE A 181 19.65 -21.35 15.29
CA ILE A 181 20.58 -20.21 15.32
C ILE A 181 20.32 -19.34 16.56
N ILE A 182 19.05 -19.01 16.82
CA ILE A 182 18.66 -18.17 17.96
C ILE A 182 19.01 -18.85 19.28
N ASP A 183 18.60 -20.11 19.44
CA ASP A 183 18.80 -20.88 20.68
C ASP A 183 20.28 -21.17 20.94
N SER A 184 21.04 -21.52 19.89
CA SER A 184 22.47 -21.83 20.02
C SER A 184 23.30 -20.65 20.48
N GLN A 185 22.96 -19.42 20.07
CA GLN A 185 23.62 -18.21 20.57
C GLN A 185 23.38 -17.99 22.07
N ALA A 186 22.17 -18.27 22.56
CA ALA A 186 21.82 -18.13 23.97
C ALA A 186 22.42 -19.25 24.85
N GLN A 187 22.49 -20.48 24.31
CA GLN A 187 22.82 -21.69 25.07
C GLN A 187 24.27 -22.17 24.88
N GLY A 188 24.99 -21.65 23.89
CA GLY A 188 26.42 -21.93 23.67
C GLY A 188 26.74 -23.25 22.99
N TRP A 189 25.89 -23.73 22.08
CA TRP A 189 26.16 -24.90 21.21
C TRP A 189 26.32 -24.48 19.74
N THR A 190 26.62 -25.43 18.84
CA THR A 190 26.78 -25.15 17.40
C THR A 190 25.69 -25.85 16.61
N PRO A 191 24.88 -25.12 15.83
CA PRO A 191 23.81 -25.72 15.05
C PRO A 191 24.34 -26.57 13.89
N SER A 192 23.56 -27.59 13.51
CA SER A 192 23.88 -28.45 12.38
C SER A 192 23.15 -27.98 11.13
N PRO A 193 23.82 -27.91 9.97
CA PRO A 193 23.15 -27.53 8.74
C PRO A 193 22.22 -28.63 8.24
N ILE A 194 21.16 -28.21 7.58
CA ILE A 194 20.30 -29.01 6.71
C ILE A 194 21.09 -29.30 5.44
N VAL A 195 21.14 -30.57 5.02
CA VAL A 195 21.83 -31.01 3.79
C VAL A 195 20.87 -31.48 2.71
N GLN A 196 19.68 -31.95 3.10
CA GLN A 196 18.67 -32.38 2.14
C GLN A 196 17.25 -31.99 2.59
N ILE A 197 16.40 -31.74 1.61
CA ILE A 197 14.94 -31.65 1.76
C ILE A 197 14.32 -32.69 0.82
N ASN A 198 13.45 -33.56 1.34
CA ASN A 198 12.81 -34.64 0.59
C ASN A 198 13.81 -35.54 -0.19
N GLY A 199 15.01 -35.73 0.38
CA GLY A 199 16.10 -36.52 -0.22
C GLY A 199 16.86 -35.82 -1.35
N GLN A 200 16.47 -34.61 -1.75
CA GLN A 200 17.19 -33.75 -2.70
C GLN A 200 18.20 -32.86 -1.96
N ASP A 201 19.32 -32.50 -2.60
CA ASP A 201 20.25 -31.51 -2.05
C ASP A 201 19.52 -30.20 -1.69
N VAL A 202 19.78 -29.66 -0.49
CA VAL A 202 19.05 -28.51 0.02
C VAL A 202 19.20 -27.26 -0.85
N ILE A 203 20.37 -27.05 -1.47
CA ILE A 203 20.60 -25.86 -2.29
C ILE A 203 19.89 -26.00 -3.63
N GLU A 204 19.87 -27.19 -4.21
CA GLU A 204 19.10 -27.50 -5.42
C GLU A 204 17.60 -27.29 -5.16
N PHE A 205 17.06 -27.92 -4.11
CA PHE A 205 15.65 -27.80 -3.73
C PHE A 205 15.22 -26.34 -3.54
N LEU A 206 15.96 -25.57 -2.73
CA LEU A 206 15.62 -24.17 -2.46
C LEU A 206 15.85 -23.25 -3.68
N THR A 207 16.74 -23.60 -4.59
CA THR A 207 16.92 -22.86 -5.84
C THR A 207 15.67 -22.98 -6.72
N ASP A 208 15.12 -24.18 -6.85
CA ASP A 208 13.90 -24.44 -7.61
C ASP A 208 12.68 -23.85 -6.90
N PHE A 209 12.62 -23.97 -5.57
CA PHE A 209 11.55 -23.40 -4.75
C PHE A 209 11.50 -21.86 -4.88
N ALA A 210 12.63 -21.16 -4.76
CA ALA A 210 12.69 -19.71 -4.98
C ALA A 210 12.23 -19.33 -6.39
N ALA A 211 12.68 -20.06 -7.41
CA ALA A 211 12.34 -19.74 -8.79
C ALA A 211 10.84 -19.90 -9.12
N LEU A 212 10.11 -20.73 -8.36
CA LEU A 212 8.68 -20.92 -8.51
C LEU A 212 7.84 -20.03 -7.60
N GLN A 213 8.26 -19.87 -6.33
CA GLN A 213 7.41 -19.32 -5.28
C GLN A 213 7.68 -17.85 -4.96
N SER A 214 8.86 -17.33 -5.30
CA SER A 214 9.12 -15.89 -5.16
C SER A 214 8.29 -15.13 -6.19
N ALA A 215 7.74 -13.97 -5.80
CA ALA A 215 6.97 -13.08 -6.68
C ALA A 215 7.78 -12.52 -7.88
N GLY A 216 9.06 -12.87 -7.98
CA GLY A 216 9.93 -12.60 -9.12
C GLY A 216 10.67 -11.27 -8.98
N THR A 217 11.91 -11.33 -8.50
CA THR A 217 12.82 -10.17 -8.47
C THR A 217 13.66 -10.09 -9.75
N LEU A 218 14.37 -8.97 -9.93
CA LEU A 218 15.28 -8.73 -11.05
C LEU A 218 16.54 -9.60 -11.06
N GLU A 219 16.82 -10.36 -10.00
CA GLU A 219 17.90 -11.33 -10.00
C GLU A 219 17.64 -12.54 -9.09
N PRO A 220 18.19 -13.72 -9.42
CA PRO A 220 17.94 -14.93 -8.63
C PRO A 220 18.55 -14.92 -7.20
N HIS A 221 19.49 -14.02 -6.91
CA HIS A 221 20.02 -13.85 -5.54
C HIS A 221 19.02 -13.18 -4.61
N ALA A 222 18.18 -12.29 -5.11
CA ALA A 222 17.15 -11.64 -4.31
C ALA A 222 15.97 -12.61 -4.08
N ASP A 223 15.52 -13.36 -5.10
CA ASP A 223 14.55 -14.45 -4.93
C ASP A 223 15.00 -15.45 -3.84
N TRP A 224 16.28 -15.82 -3.86
CA TRP A 224 16.86 -16.65 -2.81
C TRP A 224 16.72 -16.02 -1.41
N ASN A 225 17.00 -14.73 -1.27
CA ASN A 225 16.87 -14.05 0.01
C ASN A 225 15.44 -14.01 0.55
N GLN A 226 14.41 -14.03 -0.32
CA GLN A 226 13.01 -14.06 0.09
C GLN A 226 12.60 -15.35 0.82
N LEU A 227 13.41 -16.42 0.72
CA LEU A 227 13.11 -17.69 1.39
C LEU A 227 13.42 -17.69 2.88
N PHE A 228 14.30 -16.80 3.34
CA PHE A 228 14.92 -16.92 4.65
C PHE A 228 14.35 -15.93 5.66
N ALA A 229 14.30 -16.35 6.92
CA ALA A 229 13.91 -15.46 8.02
C ALA A 229 14.90 -14.31 8.20
N SER A 230 14.37 -13.14 8.53
CA SER A 230 15.13 -11.90 8.68
C SER A 230 14.55 -11.10 9.86
N PRO A 231 15.37 -10.62 10.80
CA PRO A 231 14.90 -9.73 11.86
C PRO A 231 14.17 -8.48 11.34
N ALA A 232 14.57 -7.95 10.17
CA ALA A 232 13.93 -6.80 9.54
C ALA A 232 12.54 -7.13 8.96
N GLN A 233 12.27 -8.42 8.69
CA GLN A 233 10.96 -8.92 8.27
C GLN A 233 10.06 -9.16 9.49
N ASP A 234 10.61 -9.74 10.56
CA ASP A 234 9.88 -10.02 11.80
C ASP A 234 9.21 -8.75 12.36
N ILE A 235 9.92 -7.63 12.34
CA ILE A 235 9.44 -6.33 12.84
C ILE A 235 8.40 -5.65 11.94
N GLN A 236 8.08 -6.26 10.81
CA GLN A 236 7.00 -5.84 9.91
C GLN A 236 5.81 -6.81 9.95
N GLY A 237 5.90 -7.92 10.69
CA GLY A 237 4.80 -8.87 10.82
C GLY A 237 4.54 -9.72 9.57
N PHE A 238 5.50 -9.76 8.63
CA PHE A 238 5.38 -10.55 7.40
C PHE A 238 6.02 -11.93 7.53
N THR A 239 5.55 -12.88 6.73
CA THR A 239 6.17 -14.19 6.54
C THR A 239 7.12 -14.17 5.34
N ASN A 240 8.22 -14.93 5.40
CA ASN A 240 9.01 -15.23 4.20
C ASN A 240 8.32 -16.26 3.30
N VAL A 241 8.81 -16.37 2.07
CA VAL A 241 8.24 -17.25 1.04
C VAL A 241 8.24 -18.72 1.49
N PHE A 242 9.26 -19.17 2.23
CA PHE A 242 9.32 -20.56 2.69
C PHE A 242 8.34 -20.86 3.84
N GLY A 243 8.14 -19.91 4.76
CA GLY A 243 7.36 -20.09 5.98
C GLY A 243 5.96 -19.47 5.96
N GLY A 244 5.41 -19.11 4.79
CA GLY A 244 4.05 -18.58 4.69
C GLY A 244 3.71 -17.79 3.43
N GLY A 245 4.71 -17.44 2.61
CA GLY A 245 4.48 -16.65 1.40
C GLY A 245 4.41 -17.45 0.09
N ALA A 246 4.31 -18.78 0.11
CA ALA A 246 4.28 -19.57 -1.12
C ALA A 246 2.86 -19.65 -1.70
N THR A 247 2.66 -19.21 -2.94
CA THR A 247 1.35 -19.20 -3.60
C THR A 247 0.98 -20.55 -4.21
N PHE A 248 1.95 -21.29 -4.73
CA PHE A 248 1.67 -22.56 -5.40
C PHE A 248 1.86 -23.72 -4.44
N TYR A 249 1.00 -24.73 -4.55
CA TYR A 249 1.08 -25.91 -3.71
C TYR A 249 2.46 -26.61 -3.85
N PRO A 250 3.24 -26.72 -2.77
CA PRO A 250 4.65 -27.16 -2.83
C PRO A 250 4.82 -28.69 -2.74
N GLY A 251 3.73 -29.44 -2.53
CA GLY A 251 3.74 -30.88 -2.25
C GLY A 251 3.30 -31.21 -0.82
N ASP A 252 3.19 -32.51 -0.52
CA ASP A 252 2.69 -33.00 0.79
C ASP A 252 3.80 -33.05 1.85
N GLU A 253 4.90 -33.73 1.51
CA GLU A 253 5.97 -34.05 2.44
C GLU A 253 7.02 -32.94 2.49
N LEU A 254 7.57 -32.73 3.68
CA LEU A 254 8.68 -31.81 3.93
C LEU A 254 9.63 -32.46 4.94
N ASN A 255 10.57 -33.26 4.45
CA ASN A 255 11.47 -34.05 5.28
C ASN A 255 12.88 -33.47 5.25
N PHE A 256 13.42 -33.09 6.43
CA PHE A 256 14.73 -32.46 6.54
C PHE A 256 15.81 -33.47 7.00
N THR A 257 16.93 -33.54 6.28
CA THR A 257 18.11 -34.30 6.74
C THR A 257 19.20 -33.34 7.21
N LEU A 258 19.67 -33.52 8.46
CA LEU A 258 20.77 -32.73 9.02
C LEU A 258 22.13 -33.40 8.80
N ALA A 259 23.20 -32.61 8.66
CA ALA A 259 24.56 -33.11 8.49
C ALA A 259 25.07 -33.99 9.65
N ASN A 260 24.57 -33.78 10.87
CA ASN A 260 24.95 -34.52 12.07
C ASN A 260 24.03 -35.71 12.39
N ALA A 261 22.94 -35.92 11.62
CA ALA A 261 21.96 -36.97 11.89
C ALA A 261 22.45 -38.34 11.41
N THR A 262 22.06 -39.40 12.14
CA THR A 262 22.46 -40.80 11.87
C THR A 262 21.45 -41.53 10.97
N ASP A 263 21.06 -40.90 9.86
CA ASP A 263 20.17 -41.42 8.79
C ASP A 263 18.64 -41.32 9.01
N THR A 264 18.13 -40.66 10.05
CA THR A 264 16.67 -40.42 10.19
C THR A 264 16.32 -38.96 9.91
N PRO A 265 15.59 -38.65 8.81
CA PRO A 265 15.09 -37.31 8.54
C PRO A 265 14.12 -36.82 9.62
N ILE A 266 14.05 -35.51 9.81
CA ILE A 266 12.96 -34.85 10.54
C ILE A 266 11.76 -34.83 9.60
N GLU A 267 10.78 -35.68 9.88
CA GLU A 267 9.56 -35.78 9.09
C GLU A 267 8.57 -34.67 9.45
N THR A 268 8.14 -33.90 8.46
CA THR A 268 7.04 -32.94 8.59
C THR A 268 6.29 -32.79 7.26
N PHE A 269 5.29 -31.92 7.24
CA PHE A 269 4.40 -31.69 6.11
C PHE A 269 4.26 -30.19 5.85
N TRP A 270 3.92 -29.86 4.61
CA TRP A 270 3.49 -28.51 4.27
C TRP A 270 2.11 -28.23 4.85
N VAL A 271 1.92 -26.99 5.32
CA VAL A 271 0.64 -26.48 5.80
C VAL A 271 0.17 -25.34 4.90
N ALA A 272 -1.11 -24.98 5.01
CA ALA A 272 -1.72 -23.86 4.30
C ALA A 272 -2.39 -22.92 5.31
N PHE A 273 -2.11 -21.63 5.19
CA PHE A 273 -2.87 -20.58 5.85
C PHE A 273 -4.12 -20.27 5.03
N TYR A 274 -5.24 -20.04 5.71
CA TYR A 274 -6.42 -19.43 5.12
C TYR A 274 -6.30 -17.91 5.29
N ASP A 275 -6.16 -17.19 4.18
CA ASP A 275 -5.76 -15.77 4.17
C ASP A 275 -6.96 -14.80 4.20
N ILE A 276 -8.18 -15.32 4.16
CA ILE A 276 -9.39 -14.50 4.14
C ILE A 276 -9.81 -14.18 5.57
N VAL A 277 -9.86 -12.88 5.88
CA VAL A 277 -10.27 -12.34 7.19
C VAL A 277 -11.78 -12.11 7.29
N ASP A 278 -12.46 -12.07 6.15
CA ASP A 278 -13.90 -11.82 6.06
C ASP A 278 -14.74 -13.08 6.24
N CYS A 279 -15.94 -12.87 6.75
CA CYS A 279 -16.94 -13.93 6.91
C CYS A 279 -17.45 -14.36 5.54
N THR A 280 -17.09 -15.56 5.10
CA THR A 280 -17.48 -16.08 3.79
C THR A 280 -18.85 -16.79 3.78
N GLY A 281 -19.43 -17.01 4.96
CA GLY A 281 -20.66 -17.79 5.13
C GLY A 281 -20.43 -19.29 4.92
N PRO A 282 -21.50 -20.11 4.81
CA PRO A 282 -21.36 -21.54 4.63
C PRO A 282 -20.99 -21.86 3.17
N LEU A 283 -19.69 -21.92 2.85
CA LEU A 283 -19.21 -22.45 1.57
C LEU A 283 -18.90 -23.95 1.74
N THR A 284 -19.65 -24.82 1.07
CA THR A 284 -19.61 -26.27 1.31
C THR A 284 -18.93 -27.06 0.20
N THR A 285 -19.01 -26.58 -1.03
CA THR A 285 -18.52 -27.26 -2.24
C THR A 285 -17.50 -26.39 -3.01
N GLY A 286 -16.77 -27.01 -3.94
CA GLY A 286 -15.96 -26.26 -4.90
C GLY A 286 -16.81 -25.29 -5.76
N GLY A 287 -18.09 -25.58 -5.98
CA GLY A 287 -19.02 -24.67 -6.66
C GLY A 287 -19.34 -23.43 -5.81
N ASP A 288 -19.45 -23.57 -4.49
CA ASP A 288 -19.64 -22.43 -3.58
C ASP A 288 -18.40 -21.54 -3.55
N PHE A 289 -17.21 -22.15 -3.54
CA PHE A 289 -15.93 -21.44 -3.69
C PHE A 289 -15.88 -20.68 -5.02
N TYR A 290 -16.33 -21.29 -6.12
CA TYR A 290 -16.42 -20.60 -7.41
C TYR A 290 -17.33 -19.37 -7.33
N ASN A 291 -18.54 -19.52 -6.80
CA ASN A 291 -19.48 -18.40 -6.70
C ASN A 291 -18.91 -17.27 -5.83
N TYR A 292 -18.31 -17.58 -4.70
CA TYR A 292 -17.80 -16.57 -3.79
C TYR A 292 -16.50 -15.93 -4.29
N PHE A 293 -15.43 -16.72 -4.45
CA PHE A 293 -14.09 -16.20 -4.75
C PHE A 293 -13.89 -15.83 -6.22
N VAL A 294 -14.58 -16.50 -7.14
CA VAL A 294 -14.45 -16.20 -8.59
C VAL A 294 -15.49 -15.19 -9.04
N LEU A 295 -16.75 -15.31 -8.61
CA LEU A 295 -17.82 -14.40 -9.06
C LEU A 295 -18.12 -13.25 -8.09
N GLY A 296 -17.56 -13.27 -6.87
CA GLY A 296 -17.88 -12.28 -5.84
C GLY A 296 -19.32 -12.37 -5.32
N LEU A 297 -19.94 -13.55 -5.41
CA LEU A 297 -21.33 -13.77 -5.03
C LEU A 297 -21.44 -14.38 -3.63
N LEU A 298 -22.16 -13.69 -2.76
CA LEU A 298 -22.50 -14.22 -1.44
C LEU A 298 -23.48 -15.40 -1.57
N PRO A 299 -23.36 -16.45 -0.74
CA PRO A 299 -24.36 -17.50 -0.65
C PRO A 299 -25.74 -16.93 -0.27
N ASP A 300 -26.83 -17.48 -0.82
CA ASP A 300 -28.20 -17.08 -0.47
C ASP A 300 -28.51 -17.22 1.03
N SER A 301 -27.81 -18.12 1.72
CA SER A 301 -27.91 -18.35 3.16
C SER A 301 -27.07 -17.38 4.00
N TYR A 302 -26.24 -16.54 3.39
CA TYR A 302 -25.41 -15.57 4.12
C TYR A 302 -26.29 -14.52 4.81
N ASN A 303 -26.20 -14.46 6.14
CA ASN A 303 -26.93 -13.48 6.93
C ASN A 303 -25.98 -12.68 7.81
N ALA A 304 -25.61 -11.49 7.34
CA ALA A 304 -24.76 -10.54 8.08
C ALA A 304 -25.33 -10.13 9.47
N SER A 305 -26.61 -10.41 9.76
CA SER A 305 -27.27 -10.06 11.02
C SER A 305 -27.36 -11.22 12.01
N ALA A 306 -27.02 -12.44 11.60
CA ALA A 306 -27.14 -13.63 12.44
C ALA A 306 -25.99 -13.79 13.46
N GLY A 307 -24.89 -13.03 13.29
CA GLY A 307 -23.72 -13.17 14.18
C GLY A 307 -23.04 -14.54 14.05
N ASP A 308 -23.22 -15.22 12.92
CA ASP A 308 -22.74 -16.59 12.65
C ASP A 308 -21.20 -16.70 12.52
N CYS A 309 -20.48 -15.60 12.73
CA CYS A 309 -19.02 -15.57 12.73
C CYS A 309 -18.53 -14.71 13.90
N VAL A 310 -17.70 -15.29 14.76
CA VAL A 310 -17.00 -14.58 15.83
C VAL A 310 -15.56 -14.36 15.38
N PHE A 311 -15.32 -13.31 14.58
CA PHE A 311 -13.99 -12.70 14.49
C PHE A 311 -14.02 -11.42 15.31
N ASP A 312 -13.60 -11.51 16.58
CA ASP A 312 -13.42 -10.35 17.46
C ASP A 312 -12.06 -9.70 17.13
N ILE A 313 -11.93 -9.18 15.90
CA ILE A 313 -10.83 -8.29 15.53
C ILE A 313 -11.37 -6.87 15.67
N ALA A 314 -11.00 -6.24 16.77
CA ALA A 314 -11.36 -4.87 17.08
C ALA A 314 -11.12 -3.94 15.87
N SER A 315 -12.13 -3.12 15.61
CA SER A 315 -12.18 -2.01 14.67
C SER A 315 -10.88 -1.20 14.56
N SER A 316 -10.07 -1.47 13.53
CA SER A 316 -9.19 -0.49 12.85
C SER A 316 -8.31 -1.19 11.80
N ALA A 317 -8.82 -1.37 10.59
CA ALA A 317 -8.01 -1.67 9.41
C ALA A 317 -8.73 -1.12 8.17
N SER A 318 -8.68 0.20 8.03
CA SER A 318 -8.97 0.88 6.76
C SER A 318 -7.70 1.63 6.36
N ASP A 319 -7.25 1.41 5.13
CA ASP A 319 -5.98 1.83 4.52
C ASP A 319 -4.75 0.96 4.84
N ALA A 320 -4.67 -0.20 4.18
CA ALA A 320 -3.40 -0.85 3.89
C ALA A 320 -3.42 -1.44 2.47
N SER A 321 -3.22 -0.60 1.46
CA SER A 321 -2.74 -1.00 0.14
C SER A 321 -1.23 -1.28 0.19
N ALA A 322 -0.83 -2.17 1.11
CA ALA A 322 0.55 -2.65 1.24
C ALA A 322 0.62 -4.11 0.75
N THR A 323 1.51 -4.37 -0.21
CA THR A 323 1.84 -5.69 -0.75
C THR A 323 2.59 -6.53 0.30
N GLY A 324 1.82 -7.09 1.23
CA GLY A 324 2.27 -8.02 2.24
C GLY A 324 1.10 -8.40 3.15
N SER A 325 0.54 -9.59 2.92
CA SER A 325 -0.42 -10.16 3.87
C SER A 325 0.28 -10.32 5.22
N MET A 326 -0.12 -9.53 6.23
CA MET A 326 0.21 -9.86 7.61
C MET A 326 -0.59 -11.11 7.97
N SER A 327 0.08 -12.18 8.39
CA SER A 327 -0.62 -13.41 8.76
C SER A 327 -1.57 -13.14 9.94
N GLY A 328 -2.85 -13.44 9.76
CA GLY A 328 -3.89 -13.29 10.80
C GLY A 328 -3.58 -14.08 12.08
N ALA A 329 -2.70 -15.08 12.03
CA ALA A 329 -2.24 -15.82 13.21
C ALA A 329 -1.35 -14.98 14.15
N ILE A 330 -0.63 -13.97 13.64
CA ILE A 330 0.23 -13.09 14.44
C ILE A 330 -0.61 -12.06 15.23
N MET A 331 -1.79 -11.71 14.70
CA MET A 331 -2.70 -10.73 15.30
C MET A 331 -3.38 -11.21 16.60
N GLN A 332 -3.53 -12.53 16.80
CA GLN A 332 -4.25 -13.11 17.95
C GLN A 332 -3.53 -12.94 19.31
N GLY A 333 -2.30 -12.41 19.33
CA GLY A 333 -1.50 -12.24 20.55
C GLY A 333 -1.05 -10.80 20.87
N LEU A 334 -1.39 -9.82 20.03
CA LEU A 334 -0.89 -8.45 20.16
C LEU A 334 -1.95 -7.56 20.81
N ASP A 335 -1.63 -6.95 21.95
CA ASP A 335 -2.43 -5.90 22.55
C ASP A 335 -2.13 -4.57 21.83
N PRO A 336 -3.08 -4.00 21.06
CA PRO A 336 -2.89 -2.76 20.31
C PRO A 336 -2.52 -1.57 21.20
N THR A 337 -2.72 -1.67 22.52
CA THR A 337 -2.42 -0.60 23.49
C THR A 337 -1.00 -0.67 24.06
N THR A 338 -0.24 -1.73 23.77
CA THR A 338 1.15 -1.86 24.23
C THR A 338 2.13 -1.16 23.29
N GLN A 339 2.34 0.14 23.53
CA GLN A 339 3.33 0.92 22.81
C GLN A 339 4.73 0.28 22.97
N THR A 340 5.26 -0.25 21.88
CA THR A 340 6.57 -0.89 21.88
C THR A 340 7.64 0.21 21.88
N THR A 341 8.67 0.08 22.69
CA THR A 341 9.78 1.06 22.74
C THR A 341 11.05 0.53 22.08
N SER A 342 11.04 -0.72 21.64
CA SER A 342 12.15 -1.37 20.94
C SER A 342 11.69 -2.60 20.17
N TRP A 343 12.35 -2.90 19.06
CA TRP A 343 12.11 -4.13 18.29
C TRP A 343 12.67 -5.41 18.91
N ALA A 344 13.33 -5.33 20.07
CA ALA A 344 14.02 -6.48 20.65
C ALA A 344 13.09 -7.68 20.89
N ASN A 345 11.89 -7.47 21.45
CA ASN A 345 10.99 -8.61 21.70
C ASN A 345 10.47 -9.22 20.40
N VAL A 346 9.98 -8.40 19.48
CA VAL A 346 9.40 -8.86 18.20
C VAL A 346 10.44 -9.62 17.36
N SER A 347 11.69 -9.16 17.37
CA SER A 347 12.80 -9.77 16.62
C SER A 347 13.57 -10.86 17.37
N SER A 348 12.99 -11.45 18.41
CA SER A 348 13.66 -12.49 19.24
C SER A 348 15.03 -12.08 19.78
N GLY A 349 15.19 -10.80 20.11
CA GLY A 349 16.41 -10.20 20.65
C GLY A 349 17.43 -9.74 19.60
N ALA A 350 17.12 -9.85 18.30
CA ALA A 350 18.07 -9.49 17.25
C ALA A 350 18.35 -7.98 17.19
N TYR A 351 17.33 -7.14 17.32
CA TYR A 351 17.50 -5.70 17.50
C TYR A 351 17.83 -5.37 18.96
N PRO A 352 18.71 -4.38 19.22
CA PRO A 352 19.00 -3.96 20.59
C PRO A 352 17.74 -3.42 21.30
N SER A 353 17.60 -3.75 22.59
CA SER A 353 16.45 -3.33 23.41
C SER A 353 16.48 -1.86 23.83
N ASN A 354 17.52 -1.12 23.45
CA ASN A 354 17.75 0.27 23.82
C ASN A 354 18.02 1.16 22.60
N PRO A 355 17.11 1.26 21.63
CA PRO A 355 17.23 2.23 20.56
C PRO A 355 17.40 3.64 21.12
N ALA A 356 18.33 4.41 20.54
CA ALA A 356 18.56 5.80 20.93
C ALA A 356 17.48 6.73 20.36
N ILE A 357 16.94 6.37 19.20
CA ILE A 357 15.86 7.06 18.50
C ILE A 357 14.75 6.05 18.25
N VAL A 358 13.51 6.44 18.53
CA VAL A 358 12.31 5.62 18.32
C VAL A 358 11.25 6.53 17.69
N GLN A 359 10.67 6.08 16.58
CA GLN A 359 9.49 6.75 16.03
C GLN A 359 8.32 6.59 17.00
N PRO A 360 7.52 7.64 17.26
CA PRO A 360 6.25 7.51 17.96
C PRO A 360 5.36 6.40 17.38
N ASP A 361 4.55 5.78 18.24
CA ASP A 361 3.63 4.70 17.86
C ASP A 361 4.29 3.45 17.23
N LEU A 362 5.51 3.14 17.67
CA LEU A 362 6.23 1.95 17.26
C LEU A 362 5.46 0.68 17.70
N SER A 363 4.95 -0.08 16.73
CA SER A 363 4.40 -1.44 16.92
C SER A 363 4.16 -2.11 15.56
N LEU A 364 3.83 -3.40 15.54
CA LEU A 364 3.51 -4.12 14.30
C LEU A 364 2.25 -3.60 13.59
N VAL A 365 1.36 -2.94 14.33
CA VAL A 365 0.05 -2.46 13.86
C VAL A 365 -0.08 -0.93 13.94
N GLY A 366 0.97 -0.24 14.41
CA GLY A 366 0.99 1.20 14.64
C GLY A 366 1.66 1.96 13.49
N GLY A 367 1.64 3.29 13.56
CA GLY A 367 2.23 4.17 12.55
C GLY A 367 3.76 4.27 12.60
N GLY A 368 4.40 3.75 13.66
CA GLY A 368 5.85 3.84 13.86
C GLY A 368 6.62 2.61 13.39
N ILE A 369 7.68 2.80 12.59
CA ILE A 369 8.58 1.71 12.14
C ILE A 369 10.08 2.01 12.35
N LEU A 370 10.46 3.29 12.44
CA LEU A 370 11.86 3.73 12.51
C LEU A 370 12.49 3.55 13.90
N THR A 371 13.73 3.04 13.89
CA THR A 371 14.61 3.03 15.06
C THR A 371 16.02 3.48 14.70
N GLY A 372 16.69 4.15 15.63
CA GLY A 372 18.07 4.61 15.47
C GLY A 372 18.97 4.22 16.63
N TYR A 373 20.23 3.91 16.32
CA TYR A 373 21.22 3.38 17.27
C TYR A 373 22.56 4.10 17.13
N PHE A 374 23.36 4.14 18.21
CA PHE A 374 24.70 4.72 18.21
C PHE A 374 25.75 3.72 18.69
N LEU A 375 26.57 3.24 17.76
CA LEU A 375 27.68 2.32 18.00
C LEU A 375 28.92 3.14 18.37
N ASN A 376 29.02 3.48 19.66
CA ASN A 376 30.02 4.42 20.18
C ASN A 376 31.46 3.91 20.05
N ASP A 377 31.67 2.61 20.12
CA ASP A 377 32.97 1.96 19.99
C ASP A 377 33.58 2.11 18.59
N ILE A 378 32.74 2.27 17.56
CA ILE A 378 33.15 2.54 16.16
C ILE A 378 32.70 3.92 15.65
N SER A 379 32.18 4.79 16.52
CA SER A 379 31.68 6.14 16.18
C SER A 379 30.75 6.16 14.96
N THR A 380 29.77 5.24 14.94
CA THR A 380 28.84 5.05 13.82
C THR A 380 27.39 5.11 14.29
N GLY A 381 26.57 5.96 13.66
CA GLY A 381 25.12 5.94 13.84
C GLY A 381 24.46 4.93 12.89
N VAL A 382 23.36 4.33 13.30
CA VAL A 382 22.55 3.45 12.45
C VAL A 382 21.12 3.95 12.43
N LEU A 383 20.55 4.15 11.24
CA LEU A 383 19.14 4.44 11.04
C LEU A 383 18.51 3.26 10.31
N SER A 384 17.61 2.53 10.98
CA SER A 384 16.86 1.43 10.38
C SER A 384 15.54 1.95 9.83
N ILE A 385 15.33 1.74 8.52
CA ILE A 385 14.13 2.11 7.78
C ILE A 385 13.61 0.83 7.09
N PRO A 386 12.88 -0.02 7.81
CA PRO A 386 12.36 -1.27 7.25
C PRO A 386 11.30 -1.06 6.18
N SER A 387 10.63 0.09 6.14
CA SER A 387 9.59 0.40 5.17
C SER A 387 9.43 1.92 4.96
N PHE A 388 9.01 2.32 3.76
CA PHE A 388 8.47 3.67 3.48
C PHE A 388 6.93 3.66 3.40
N ALA A 389 6.27 2.52 3.64
CA ALA A 389 4.81 2.39 3.62
C ALA A 389 4.22 2.86 4.96
N VAL A 390 4.41 4.14 5.24
CA VAL A 390 3.92 4.81 6.43
C VAL A 390 3.07 5.99 5.97
N TYR A 391 1.83 6.05 6.44
CA TYR A 391 0.81 6.98 5.96
C TYR A 391 0.17 7.74 7.13
N GLY A 392 -0.63 8.78 6.81
CA GLY A 392 -1.29 9.61 7.82
C GLY A 392 -0.31 10.24 8.80
N ASP A 393 -0.69 10.31 10.09
CA ASP A 393 0.15 10.88 11.16
C ASP A 393 1.51 10.16 11.32
N GLY A 394 1.56 8.88 10.93
CA GLY A 394 2.81 8.11 10.88
C GLY A 394 3.85 8.79 9.97
N ALA A 395 3.43 9.35 8.83
CA ALA A 395 4.33 9.98 7.86
C ALA A 395 4.98 11.26 8.43
N ASP A 396 4.24 12.05 9.21
CA ASP A 396 4.76 13.24 9.88
C ASP A 396 5.77 12.89 10.97
N THR A 397 5.45 11.87 11.77
CA THR A 397 6.38 11.39 12.80
C THR A 397 7.61 10.72 12.20
N PHE A 398 7.50 10.11 11.01
CA PHE A 398 8.62 9.55 10.27
C PHE A 398 9.65 10.63 9.92
N ALA A 399 9.23 11.69 9.22
CA ALA A 399 10.14 12.73 8.74
C ALA A 399 10.85 13.45 9.90
N SER A 400 10.12 13.71 10.99
CA SER A 400 10.69 14.30 12.21
C SER A 400 11.62 13.33 12.97
N THR A 401 11.36 12.02 12.93
CA THR A 401 12.25 11.00 13.52
C THR A 401 13.58 10.93 12.77
N VAL A 402 13.58 11.02 11.44
CA VAL A 402 14.81 11.12 10.63
C VAL A 402 15.59 12.38 11.02
N ALA A 403 14.92 13.53 11.15
CA ALA A 403 15.57 14.78 11.56
C ALA A 403 16.16 14.69 12.97
N HIS A 404 15.45 14.02 13.89
CA HIS A 404 15.91 13.76 15.24
C HIS A 404 17.13 12.83 15.26
N PHE A 405 17.16 11.79 14.42
CA PHE A 405 18.34 10.95 14.26
C PHE A 405 19.55 11.76 13.78
N ILE A 406 19.40 12.55 12.72
CA ILE A 406 20.50 13.35 12.15
C ILE A 406 21.05 14.34 13.18
N SER A 407 20.17 15.09 13.86
CA SER A 407 20.57 16.06 14.89
C SER A 407 21.23 15.42 16.11
N SER A 408 20.73 14.26 16.57
CA SER A 408 21.33 13.51 17.68
C SER A 408 22.67 12.90 17.31
N ALA A 409 22.79 12.26 16.14
CA ALA A 409 24.03 11.65 15.66
C ALA A 409 25.14 12.70 15.47
N THR A 410 24.81 13.86 14.89
CA THR A 410 25.75 14.98 14.74
C THR A 410 26.16 15.58 16.10
N THR A 411 25.23 15.73 17.04
CA THR A 411 25.52 16.19 18.41
C THR A 411 26.44 15.22 19.16
N GLN A 412 26.21 13.91 18.99
CA GLN A 412 27.08 12.86 19.55
C GLN A 412 28.37 12.66 18.76
N LYS A 413 28.60 13.44 17.70
CA LYS A 413 29.80 13.40 16.85
C LYS A 413 30.04 12.03 16.22
N MET A 414 28.97 11.35 15.82
CA MET A 414 29.08 10.14 15.00
C MET A 414 29.79 10.49 13.71
N SER A 415 30.91 9.82 13.45
CA SER A 415 31.75 10.09 12.28
C SER A 415 31.21 9.48 11.00
N ARG A 416 30.41 8.42 11.12
CA ARG A 416 29.86 7.62 10.02
C ARG A 416 28.41 7.26 10.31
N VAL A 417 27.66 6.93 9.26
CA VAL A 417 26.27 6.46 9.39
C VAL A 417 26.00 5.27 8.47
N ILE A 418 25.31 4.27 9.00
CA ILE A 418 24.68 3.17 8.25
C ILE A 418 23.19 3.48 8.12
N ILE A 419 22.67 3.41 6.90
CA ILE A 419 21.22 3.43 6.65
C ILE A 419 20.83 2.01 6.27
N ASP A 420 20.03 1.37 7.11
CA ASP A 420 19.63 -0.03 6.98
C ASP A 420 18.24 -0.11 6.35
N LEU A 421 18.18 -0.67 5.14
CA LEU A 421 16.99 -0.82 4.30
C LEU A 421 16.64 -2.30 4.04
N GLN A 422 17.13 -3.22 4.86
CA GLN A 422 16.77 -4.63 4.71
C GLN A 422 15.25 -4.80 4.73
N GLN A 423 14.72 -5.66 3.84
CA GLN A 423 13.29 -5.94 3.68
C GLN A 423 12.39 -4.76 3.27
N ASN A 424 12.95 -3.62 2.84
CA ASN A 424 12.15 -2.44 2.51
C ASN A 424 11.51 -2.51 1.11
N LYS A 425 10.22 -2.82 1.07
CA LYS A 425 9.43 -2.93 -0.16
C LYS A 425 9.00 -1.59 -0.79
N GLY A 426 9.37 -0.46 -0.18
CA GLY A 426 8.96 0.87 -0.63
C GLY A 426 7.77 1.42 0.16
N GLY A 427 6.86 2.13 -0.51
CA GLY A 427 5.76 2.86 0.10
C GLY A 427 5.66 4.30 -0.43
N ASP A 428 5.44 5.27 0.47
CA ASP A 428 5.27 6.66 0.07
C ASP A 428 6.57 7.27 -0.48
N ILE A 429 6.52 7.69 -1.76
CA ILE A 429 7.59 8.39 -2.48
C ILE A 429 8.01 9.68 -1.75
N SER A 430 7.09 10.36 -1.09
CA SER A 430 7.34 11.59 -0.33
C SER A 430 8.36 11.37 0.78
N LEU A 431 8.29 10.23 1.48
CA LEU A 431 9.19 9.89 2.58
C LEU A 431 10.60 9.57 2.07
N ALA A 432 10.70 8.89 0.93
CA ALA A 432 11.98 8.66 0.25
C ALA A 432 12.65 9.98 -0.18
N ILE A 433 11.89 10.87 -0.83
CA ILE A 433 12.33 12.22 -1.23
C ILE A 433 12.77 13.03 -0.01
N ASN A 434 11.93 13.08 1.03
CA ASN A 434 12.19 13.84 2.24
C ASN A 434 13.46 13.35 2.94
N THR A 435 13.58 12.04 3.16
CA THR A 435 14.76 11.41 3.78
C THR A 435 16.03 11.74 3.00
N PHE A 436 16.01 11.61 1.67
CA PHE A 436 17.17 11.97 0.84
C PHE A 436 17.55 13.44 1.01
N ARG A 437 16.57 14.35 0.97
CA ARG A 437 16.80 15.80 1.11
C ARG A 437 17.29 16.19 2.51
N GLN A 438 17.01 15.40 3.56
CA GLN A 438 17.59 15.63 4.88
C GLN A 438 19.08 15.27 4.95
N PHE A 439 19.51 14.19 4.27
CA PHE A 439 20.93 13.82 4.17
C PHE A 439 21.70 14.66 3.14
N PHE A 440 21.06 15.06 2.04
CA PHE A 440 21.68 15.81 0.94
C PHE A 440 20.83 17.01 0.48
N PRO A 441 20.65 18.03 1.35
CA PRO A 441 19.80 19.20 1.06
C PRO A 441 20.28 20.06 -0.11
N ASN A 442 21.52 19.88 -0.56
CA ASN A 442 22.13 20.62 -1.66
C ASN A 442 22.03 19.92 -3.03
N ILE A 443 21.43 18.72 -3.13
CA ILE A 443 21.29 17.97 -4.39
C ILE A 443 19.83 18.00 -4.86
N ASP A 444 19.56 18.63 -6.02
CA ASP A 444 18.24 18.55 -6.66
C ASP A 444 17.98 17.13 -7.17
N ILE A 445 16.79 16.60 -6.90
CA ILE A 445 16.40 15.24 -7.28
C ILE A 445 16.09 15.20 -8.76
N PHE A 446 16.66 14.23 -9.49
CA PHE A 446 16.29 14.05 -10.89
C PHE A 446 14.90 13.43 -11.01
N GLY A 447 14.68 12.23 -10.46
CA GLY A 447 13.34 11.60 -10.39
C GLY A 447 12.63 11.45 -11.74
N GLY A 448 13.37 11.30 -12.84
CA GLY A 448 12.79 11.22 -14.18
C GLY A 448 12.04 9.91 -14.42
N SER A 449 10.89 10.00 -15.08
CA SER A 449 10.09 8.84 -15.47
C SER A 449 9.44 9.02 -16.84
N ARG A 450 8.95 7.92 -17.44
CA ARG A 450 8.24 7.94 -18.73
C ARG A 450 7.20 6.82 -18.81
N ARG A 451 6.32 6.87 -19.81
CA ARG A 451 5.30 5.85 -20.09
C ARG A 451 5.47 5.25 -21.48
N ARG A 452 4.94 4.04 -21.63
CA ARG A 452 4.73 3.40 -22.93
C ARG A 452 3.55 4.07 -23.63
N ASN A 453 3.76 4.53 -24.86
CA ASN A 453 2.72 5.19 -25.64
C ASN A 453 1.85 4.16 -26.38
N HIS A 454 0.54 4.20 -26.17
CA HIS A 454 -0.42 3.44 -26.96
C HIS A 454 -1.77 4.16 -27.12
N ARG A 455 -2.66 3.61 -27.94
CA ARG A 455 -3.92 4.26 -28.32
C ARG A 455 -4.82 4.63 -27.13
N LEU A 456 -5.00 3.74 -26.14
CA LEU A 456 -5.94 3.99 -25.04
C LEU A 456 -5.37 5.04 -24.08
N GLU A 457 -4.09 4.94 -23.72
CA GLU A 457 -3.36 5.96 -22.96
C GLU A 457 -3.50 7.35 -23.59
N ASN A 458 -3.29 7.47 -24.91
CA ASN A 458 -3.45 8.75 -25.59
C ASN A 458 -4.87 9.33 -25.50
N ILE A 459 -5.90 8.48 -25.54
CA ILE A 459 -7.29 8.94 -25.47
C ILE A 459 -7.61 9.41 -24.05
N VAL A 460 -7.26 8.63 -23.03
CA VAL A 460 -7.48 8.98 -21.62
C VAL A 460 -6.69 10.25 -21.28
N GLY A 461 -5.38 10.22 -21.53
CA GLY A 461 -4.47 11.32 -21.24
C GLY A 461 -4.81 12.63 -21.93
N ALA A 462 -5.02 12.62 -23.26
CA ALA A 462 -5.39 13.84 -23.98
C ALA A 462 -6.74 14.38 -23.50
N THR A 463 -7.71 13.51 -23.22
CA THR A 463 -9.03 13.94 -22.74
C THR A 463 -8.96 14.57 -21.35
N THR A 464 -8.27 13.92 -20.41
CA THR A 464 -8.15 14.41 -19.03
C THR A 464 -7.31 15.68 -18.96
N THR A 465 -6.17 15.74 -19.66
CA THR A 465 -5.36 16.96 -19.76
C THR A 465 -6.13 18.11 -20.42
N ASP A 466 -6.92 17.85 -21.47
CA ASP A 466 -7.76 18.89 -22.11
C ASP A 466 -8.91 19.37 -21.23
N PHE A 467 -9.43 18.51 -20.34
CA PHE A 467 -10.40 18.90 -19.33
C PHE A 467 -9.75 19.81 -18.29
N TRP A 468 -8.61 19.37 -17.73
CA TRP A 468 -7.80 20.14 -16.78
C TRP A 468 -7.49 21.56 -17.27
N ASN A 469 -6.99 21.69 -18.50
CA ASN A 469 -6.60 22.98 -19.08
C ASN A 469 -7.77 23.97 -19.28
N LYS A 470 -9.03 23.51 -19.17
CA LYS A 470 -10.23 24.36 -19.30
C LYS A 470 -10.78 24.84 -17.97
N LEU A 471 -10.31 24.29 -16.85
CA LEU A 471 -10.79 24.65 -15.52
C LEU A 471 -10.49 26.12 -15.21
N ASP A 472 -11.51 26.86 -14.82
CA ASP A 472 -11.38 28.24 -14.35
C ASP A 472 -11.27 28.23 -12.81
N GLN A 473 -10.05 28.40 -12.29
CA GLN A 473 -9.82 28.41 -10.83
C GLN A 473 -10.57 29.54 -10.07
N SER A 474 -11.22 30.48 -10.76
CA SER A 474 -12.10 31.47 -10.13
C SER A 474 -13.51 30.95 -9.86
N ASP A 475 -13.90 29.83 -10.50
CA ASP A 475 -15.11 29.09 -10.20
C ASP A 475 -14.83 28.03 -9.13
N ALA A 476 -15.68 27.96 -8.10
CA ALA A 476 -15.46 27.10 -6.95
C ALA A 476 -15.54 25.59 -7.28
N ALA A 477 -16.32 25.21 -8.31
CA ALA A 477 -16.36 23.82 -8.74
C ALA A 477 -15.08 23.45 -9.51
N ASP A 478 -14.63 24.32 -10.40
CA ASP A 478 -13.39 24.11 -11.15
C ASP A 478 -12.14 24.17 -10.26
N GLU A 479 -12.12 25.02 -9.23
CA GLU A 479 -11.08 25.02 -8.18
C GLU A 479 -11.00 23.67 -7.47
N PHE A 480 -12.16 23.06 -7.17
CA PHE A 480 -12.20 21.72 -6.57
C PHE A 480 -11.64 20.65 -7.52
N TYR A 481 -12.03 20.64 -8.81
CA TYR A 481 -11.42 19.73 -9.80
C TYR A 481 -9.92 19.97 -9.96
N HIS A 482 -9.48 21.22 -9.88
CA HIS A 482 -8.07 21.56 -9.97
C HIS A 482 -7.27 20.97 -8.80
N TYR A 483 -7.82 20.96 -7.59
CA TYR A 483 -7.17 20.28 -6.47
C TYR A 483 -7.15 18.76 -6.66
N LEU A 484 -8.28 18.16 -7.04
CA LEU A 484 -8.41 16.71 -7.22
C LEU A 484 -7.48 16.13 -8.30
N LEU A 485 -7.31 16.85 -9.40
CA LEU A 485 -6.61 16.36 -10.58
C LEU A 485 -5.14 16.78 -10.66
N ALA A 486 -4.64 17.65 -9.77
CA ALA A 486 -3.27 18.17 -9.85
C ALA A 486 -2.21 17.04 -9.86
N ALA A 487 -2.42 16.02 -9.03
CA ALA A 487 -1.55 14.86 -8.94
C ALA A 487 -1.99 13.68 -9.83
N ASP A 488 -3.09 13.80 -10.56
CA ASP A 488 -3.60 12.74 -11.43
C ASP A 488 -2.56 12.39 -12.51
N GLU A 489 -2.36 11.09 -12.74
CA GLU A 489 -1.36 10.61 -13.69
C GLU A 489 -1.71 11.04 -15.13
N TRP A 490 -2.96 11.30 -15.47
CA TRP A 490 -3.40 11.71 -16.81
C TRP A 490 -3.39 13.23 -17.03
N VAL A 491 -2.92 14.01 -16.06
CA VAL A 491 -2.67 15.46 -16.17
C VAL A 491 -1.17 15.74 -16.28
N VAL A 492 -0.72 16.07 -17.49
CA VAL A 492 0.72 16.25 -17.77
C VAL A 492 1.17 17.71 -17.82
N THR A 493 0.25 18.67 -17.98
CA THR A 493 0.60 20.10 -18.07
C THR A 493 1.04 20.73 -16.75
N ASP A 494 0.88 20.01 -15.63
CA ASP A 494 1.47 20.34 -14.33
C ASP A 494 2.72 19.47 -14.01
N ARG A 495 3.26 18.78 -15.03
CA ARG A 495 4.52 18.01 -14.93
C ARG A 495 5.63 18.74 -15.66
N ILE A 496 6.86 18.54 -15.18
CA ILE A 496 8.06 19.14 -15.76
C ILE A 496 8.60 18.23 -16.86
N ASN A 497 8.79 18.77 -18.06
CA ASN A 497 9.55 18.13 -19.13
C ASN A 497 11.04 18.13 -18.76
N ALA A 498 11.63 16.95 -18.55
CA ALA A 498 13.02 16.84 -18.10
C ALA A 498 14.05 17.30 -19.16
N ASP A 499 13.68 17.32 -20.44
CA ASP A 499 14.56 17.77 -21.52
C ASP A 499 14.68 19.31 -21.57
N THR A 500 13.62 20.02 -21.18
CA THR A 500 13.56 21.49 -21.26
C THR A 500 13.66 22.17 -19.89
N GLY A 501 13.28 21.46 -18.82
CA GLY A 501 13.13 22.02 -17.46
C GLY A 501 11.88 22.89 -17.28
N ALA A 502 10.99 22.96 -18.28
CA ALA A 502 9.73 23.70 -18.21
C ALA A 502 8.54 22.73 -18.06
N LEU A 503 7.36 23.26 -17.70
CA LEU A 503 6.13 22.48 -17.72
C LEU A 503 5.77 22.05 -19.15
N PHE A 504 5.21 20.85 -19.30
CA PHE A 504 4.63 20.44 -20.58
C PHE A 504 3.48 21.37 -20.96
N GLN A 505 3.32 21.62 -22.25
CA GLN A 505 2.27 22.50 -22.79
C GLN A 505 1.03 21.73 -23.25
N SER A 506 1.15 20.43 -23.50
CA SER A 506 0.05 19.58 -23.96
C SER A 506 0.38 18.08 -23.81
N TRP A 507 -0.66 17.24 -23.90
CA TRP A 507 -0.47 15.80 -24.02
C TRP A 507 0.34 15.42 -25.27
N GLU A 508 0.13 16.09 -26.41
CA GLU A 508 0.87 15.85 -27.65
C GLU A 508 2.39 16.08 -27.47
N GLU A 509 2.79 17.09 -26.69
CA GLU A 509 4.19 17.31 -26.34
C GLU A 509 4.72 16.17 -25.45
N PHE A 510 4.01 15.86 -24.37
CA PHE A 510 4.37 14.77 -23.46
C PHE A 510 4.54 13.45 -24.20
N ASN A 511 3.64 13.15 -25.13
CA ASN A 511 3.66 11.92 -25.91
C ASN A 511 4.95 11.75 -26.74
N GLY A 512 5.60 12.86 -27.08
CA GLY A 512 6.85 12.87 -27.82
C GLY A 512 6.73 12.27 -29.22
N PRO A 513 7.89 12.05 -29.87
CA PRO A 513 8.12 10.67 -30.22
C PRO A 513 9.45 10.17 -29.63
N ARG A 514 9.39 9.11 -28.83
CA ARG A 514 10.54 8.25 -28.54
C ARG A 514 10.21 6.83 -28.97
N HIS A 515 11.10 6.23 -29.76
CA HIS A 515 10.91 4.86 -30.27
C HIS A 515 12.07 3.98 -29.82
N TYR A 516 11.78 2.96 -29.01
CA TYR A 516 12.76 2.04 -28.44
C TYR A 516 12.19 0.62 -28.41
N HIS A 517 13.02 -0.38 -28.73
CA HIS A 517 12.64 -1.82 -28.68
C HIS A 517 11.32 -2.13 -29.43
N ASP A 518 11.14 -1.52 -30.60
CA ASP A 518 9.95 -1.66 -31.45
C ASP A 518 8.63 -1.16 -30.82
N ASP A 519 8.71 -0.24 -29.84
CA ASP A 519 7.57 0.39 -29.18
C ASP A 519 7.79 1.90 -29.01
N ASP A 520 6.70 2.63 -28.75
CA ASP A 520 6.72 4.08 -28.58
C ASP A 520 6.61 4.46 -27.10
N PHE A 521 7.25 5.56 -26.72
CA PHE A 521 7.32 6.05 -25.34
C PHE A 521 7.17 7.58 -25.29
N SER A 522 6.66 8.07 -24.16
CA SER A 522 6.55 9.49 -23.85
C SER A 522 7.94 10.16 -23.71
N LEU A 523 7.95 11.48 -23.71
CA LEU A 523 9.04 12.27 -23.15
C LEU A 523 9.20 12.00 -21.64
N THR A 524 10.37 12.36 -21.12
CA THR A 524 10.70 12.16 -19.72
C THR A 524 10.05 13.26 -18.89
N GLU A 525 9.23 12.88 -17.91
CA GLU A 525 8.63 13.79 -16.96
C GLU A 525 9.33 13.77 -15.59
N ARG A 526 9.14 14.87 -14.85
CA ARG A 526 9.49 15.01 -13.43
C ARG A 526 8.32 15.65 -12.69
N TYR A 527 8.16 15.29 -11.43
CA TYR A 527 7.22 15.97 -10.54
C TYR A 527 7.57 17.44 -10.35
N ASN A 528 6.53 18.28 -10.29
CA ASN A 528 6.64 19.69 -9.98
C ASN A 528 6.69 19.90 -8.46
N LEU A 529 7.78 19.47 -7.82
CA LEU A 529 7.90 19.50 -6.35
C LEU A 529 7.90 20.93 -5.74
N SER A 530 7.97 21.97 -6.58
CA SER A 530 7.85 23.37 -6.15
C SER A 530 6.42 23.91 -6.19
N ASP A 531 5.45 23.12 -6.66
CA ASP A 531 4.03 23.50 -6.68
C ASP A 531 3.29 22.93 -5.46
N PRO A 532 2.73 23.79 -4.59
CA PRO A 532 2.04 23.34 -3.40
C PRO A 532 0.73 22.59 -3.66
N VAL A 533 0.04 22.86 -4.77
CA VAL A 533 -1.21 22.17 -5.10
C VAL A 533 -0.90 20.76 -5.55
N PHE A 534 0.08 20.61 -6.46
CA PHE A 534 0.59 19.30 -6.86
C PHE A 534 1.02 18.47 -5.64
N ASN A 535 1.88 19.05 -4.78
CA ASN A 535 2.40 18.33 -3.62
C ASN A 535 1.31 17.97 -2.61
N SER A 536 0.35 18.86 -2.38
CA SER A 536 -0.75 18.57 -1.45
C SER A 536 -1.63 17.43 -1.98
N ALA A 537 -1.92 17.43 -3.29
CA ALA A 537 -2.69 16.35 -3.92
C ALA A 537 -1.91 15.02 -3.96
N ALA A 538 -0.59 15.06 -4.19
CA ALA A 538 0.24 13.87 -4.32
C ALA A 538 0.67 13.27 -2.97
N PHE A 539 0.97 14.13 -1.99
CA PHE A 539 1.70 13.75 -0.77
C PHE A 539 1.07 14.27 0.52
N ASN A 540 -0.09 14.95 0.45
CA ASN A 540 -0.77 15.54 1.60
C ASN A 540 0.08 16.57 2.39
N PHE A 541 1.11 17.14 1.77
CA PHE A 541 1.95 18.19 2.35
C PHE A 541 2.39 19.19 1.28
N PRO A 542 2.43 20.51 1.55
CA PRO A 542 2.64 21.51 0.51
C PRO A 542 4.06 21.54 -0.09
N TYR A 543 5.12 21.18 0.65
CA TYR A 543 6.49 21.23 0.12
C TYR A 543 7.41 20.16 0.72
N PRO A 544 7.98 19.25 -0.08
CA PRO A 544 9.12 18.46 0.36
C PRO A 544 10.30 19.35 0.76
N ILE A 545 11.19 18.83 1.61
CA ILE A 545 12.31 19.62 2.16
C ILE A 545 13.16 20.25 1.06
N GLY A 546 13.23 21.58 1.10
CA GLY A 546 14.02 22.41 0.20
C GLY A 546 13.40 22.71 -1.16
N TYR A 547 12.12 22.37 -1.36
CA TYR A 547 11.35 22.77 -2.52
C TYR A 547 10.39 23.94 -2.26
N ASP A 548 10.25 24.40 -1.02
CA ASP A 548 9.55 25.66 -0.71
C ASP A 548 10.27 26.84 -1.42
N PRO A 549 9.63 27.52 -2.39
CA PRO A 549 10.23 28.65 -3.09
C PRO A 549 10.61 29.80 -2.17
N LYS A 550 9.95 29.93 -1.01
CA LYS A 550 10.18 30.97 0.01
C LYS A 550 11.30 30.59 0.97
N ASN A 551 11.58 29.29 1.14
CA ASN A 551 12.55 28.78 2.10
C ASN A 551 13.50 27.76 1.43
N LYS A 552 14.35 28.27 0.54
CA LYS A 552 15.40 27.45 -0.07
C LYS A 552 16.43 27.05 0.99
N THR A 553 16.41 25.79 1.41
CA THR A 553 17.39 25.24 2.35
C THR A 553 18.76 25.11 1.66
N SER A 554 19.59 26.14 1.78
CA SER A 554 21.02 26.06 1.48
C SER A 554 21.79 25.45 2.67
N GLN A 555 21.40 24.24 3.09
CA GLN A 555 22.09 23.51 4.16
C GLN A 555 23.23 22.67 3.59
N THR A 556 24.30 22.51 4.35
CA THR A 556 25.38 21.56 4.03
C THR A 556 24.97 20.17 4.49
N PRO A 557 25.26 19.10 3.71
CA PRO A 557 25.07 17.72 4.16
C PRO A 557 25.72 17.47 5.53
N PRO A 558 25.05 16.75 6.46
CA PRO A 558 25.61 16.42 7.77
C PRO A 558 26.83 15.48 7.69
N TRP A 559 26.92 14.66 6.63
CA TRP A 559 28.07 13.80 6.33
C TRP A 559 28.44 13.88 4.85
N GLN A 560 29.68 13.52 4.51
CA GLN A 560 30.05 13.31 3.11
C GLN A 560 29.55 11.93 2.64
N PRO A 561 29.31 11.72 1.34
CA PRO A 561 28.84 10.43 0.82
C PRO A 561 29.70 9.23 1.23
N LYS A 562 31.03 9.42 1.32
CA LYS A 562 31.99 8.38 1.75
C LYS A 562 31.87 7.96 3.23
N ASP A 563 31.25 8.80 4.05
CA ASP A 563 31.02 8.57 5.47
C ASP A 563 29.66 7.88 5.72
N LEU A 564 28.92 7.61 4.64
CA LEU A 564 27.64 6.91 4.63
C LEU A 564 27.77 5.56 3.93
N VAL A 565 26.99 4.58 4.37
CA VAL A 565 26.78 3.31 3.67
C VAL A 565 25.33 2.88 3.80
N ILE A 566 24.76 2.35 2.72
CA ILE A 566 23.43 1.75 2.73
C ILE A 566 23.59 0.23 2.84
N LEU A 567 22.92 -0.36 3.83
CA LEU A 567 22.80 -1.80 4.00
C LEU A 567 21.49 -2.27 3.37
N THR A 568 21.54 -3.29 2.52
CA THR A 568 20.37 -3.93 1.93
C THR A 568 20.52 -5.45 1.93
N ASP A 569 19.47 -6.14 1.52
CA ASP A 569 19.42 -7.58 1.23
C ASP A 569 18.96 -7.86 -0.21
N GLY A 570 19.03 -6.84 -1.07
CA GLY A 570 18.61 -6.92 -2.48
C GLY A 570 17.09 -6.82 -2.69
N LEU A 571 16.27 -6.76 -1.64
CA LEU A 571 14.80 -6.73 -1.77
C LEU A 571 14.20 -5.32 -1.78
N CYS A 572 15.06 -4.30 -1.74
CA CYS A 572 14.64 -2.91 -1.88
C CYS A 572 13.83 -2.73 -3.19
N SER A 573 12.61 -2.20 -3.07
CA SER A 573 11.60 -2.09 -4.13
C SER A 573 10.91 -0.73 -4.13
N SER A 574 10.35 -0.28 -5.26
CA SER A 574 9.52 0.93 -5.38
C SER A 574 10.19 2.18 -4.78
N ALA A 575 9.54 2.92 -3.87
CA ALA A 575 10.10 4.11 -3.21
C ALA A 575 11.47 3.87 -2.53
N CYS A 576 11.76 2.65 -2.06
CA CYS A 576 13.08 2.30 -1.54
C CYS A 576 14.14 2.38 -2.64
N VAL A 577 13.83 1.88 -3.84
CA VAL A 577 14.72 1.97 -5.00
C VAL A 577 14.93 3.41 -5.43
N LEU A 578 13.88 4.23 -5.41
CA LEU A 578 14.01 5.66 -5.68
C LEU A 578 14.99 6.32 -4.69
N PHE A 579 14.85 6.03 -3.39
CA PHE A 579 15.79 6.50 -2.37
C PHE A 579 17.22 6.01 -2.64
N LEU A 580 17.38 4.71 -2.93
CA LEU A 580 18.69 4.10 -3.20
C LEU A 580 19.33 4.69 -4.46
N GLU A 581 18.57 4.93 -5.52
CA GLU A 581 19.03 5.57 -6.75
C GLU A 581 19.50 7.01 -6.47
N MET A 582 18.74 7.81 -5.71
CA MET A 582 19.17 9.16 -5.33
C MET A 582 20.46 9.13 -4.49
N MET A 583 20.52 8.25 -3.47
CA MET A 583 21.68 8.15 -2.58
C MET A 583 22.93 7.64 -3.31
N THR A 584 22.80 6.65 -4.17
CA THR A 584 23.95 6.01 -4.84
C THR A 584 24.35 6.76 -6.10
N HIS A 585 23.42 7.03 -7.02
CA HIS A 585 23.74 7.62 -8.33
C HIS A 585 23.88 9.15 -8.27
N GLN A 586 23.04 9.86 -7.49
CA GLN A 586 23.14 11.32 -7.39
C GLN A 586 24.12 11.78 -6.31
N ALA A 587 24.13 11.13 -5.13
CA ALA A 587 25.01 11.53 -4.03
C ALA A 587 26.32 10.74 -3.95
N GLY A 588 26.42 9.53 -4.53
CA GLY A 588 27.64 8.73 -4.52
C GLY A 588 27.86 7.91 -3.23
N VAL A 589 26.80 7.59 -2.51
CA VAL A 589 26.84 6.71 -1.32
C VAL A 589 27.04 5.26 -1.74
N ARG A 590 27.83 4.50 -0.96
CA ARG A 590 28.12 3.10 -1.24
C ARG A 590 27.06 2.16 -0.65
N THR A 591 26.93 0.98 -1.24
CA THR A 591 26.01 -0.08 -0.78
C THR A 591 26.76 -1.34 -0.35
N VAL A 592 26.23 -1.98 0.70
CA VAL A 592 26.58 -3.33 1.14
C VAL A 592 25.31 -4.17 1.08
N VAL A 593 25.35 -5.30 0.37
CA VAL A 593 24.21 -6.23 0.27
C VAL A 593 24.49 -7.53 1.01
N MET A 594 23.50 -8.04 1.74
CA MET A 594 23.58 -9.29 2.50
C MET A 594 22.98 -10.47 1.72
N GLY A 595 23.60 -11.65 1.86
CA GLY A 595 23.03 -12.93 1.45
C GLY A 595 23.29 -13.34 0.00
N GLY A 596 22.25 -13.87 -0.64
CA GLY A 596 22.21 -14.44 -1.98
C GLY A 596 22.70 -15.89 -2.06
N ARG A 597 22.35 -16.56 -3.17
CA ARG A 597 22.71 -17.96 -3.47
C ARG A 597 24.18 -18.33 -3.18
N PRO A 598 24.46 -19.56 -2.71
CA PRO A 598 25.81 -20.05 -2.41
C PRO A 598 26.67 -20.38 -3.65
N ASN A 599 26.07 -20.44 -4.83
CA ASN A 599 26.68 -21.03 -6.05
C ASN A 599 27.69 -20.12 -6.78
N GLY A 600 28.47 -19.32 -6.04
CA GLY A 600 29.68 -18.70 -6.56
C GLY A 600 29.99 -17.30 -6.02
N PRO A 601 31.24 -16.83 -6.22
CA PRO A 601 31.73 -15.49 -5.89
C PRO A 601 31.18 -14.43 -6.87
N ALA A 602 29.86 -14.29 -6.93
CA ALA A 602 29.18 -13.37 -7.81
C ALA A 602 28.76 -12.09 -7.06
N PRO A 603 28.82 -10.92 -7.71
CA PRO A 603 28.14 -9.73 -7.21
C PRO A 603 26.64 -9.98 -7.10
N MET A 604 25.99 -9.16 -6.29
CA MET A 604 24.53 -9.11 -6.12
C MET A 604 24.12 -7.65 -6.18
N GLN A 605 22.95 -7.34 -6.72
CA GLN A 605 22.46 -5.97 -6.77
C GLN A 605 22.02 -5.51 -5.38
N ALA A 606 22.17 -4.21 -5.12
CA ALA A 606 21.69 -3.63 -3.88
C ALA A 606 20.15 -3.57 -3.81
N ALA A 607 19.49 -3.60 -4.97
CA ALA A 607 18.03 -3.56 -5.07
C ALA A 607 17.56 -4.29 -6.34
N SER A 608 16.68 -5.26 -6.14
CA SER A 608 16.19 -6.17 -7.18
C SER A 608 14.69 -6.38 -7.11
N GLY A 609 13.93 -5.68 -6.27
CA GLY A 609 12.48 -5.65 -6.40
C GLY A 609 12.05 -4.92 -7.67
N ASN A 610 11.09 -4.01 -7.56
CA ASN A 610 10.69 -3.11 -8.62
C ASN A 610 11.54 -1.82 -8.64
N ARG A 611 11.86 -1.33 -9.84
CA ARG A 611 12.48 -0.01 -10.12
C ARG A 611 11.63 0.87 -11.05
N GLY A 612 10.35 0.57 -11.13
CA GLY A 612 9.32 1.42 -11.71
C GLY A 612 9.09 2.67 -10.86
N ALA A 613 8.56 3.71 -11.49
CA ALA A 613 8.34 5.00 -10.84
C ALA A 613 6.98 5.09 -10.13
N ILE A 614 5.97 4.34 -10.58
CA ILE A 614 4.65 4.34 -9.95
C ILE A 614 3.97 2.97 -10.09
N LEU A 615 3.47 2.46 -8.98
CA LEU A 615 2.51 1.36 -8.95
C LEU A 615 1.13 1.93 -9.27
N TYR A 616 0.38 1.24 -10.12
CA TYR A 616 -0.97 1.65 -10.50
C TYR A 616 -1.87 0.43 -10.57
N ASP A 617 -3.16 0.60 -10.28
CA ASP A 617 -4.09 -0.52 -10.15
C ASP A 617 -5.22 -0.49 -11.19
N ALA A 618 -5.84 -1.65 -11.39
CA ALA A 618 -6.87 -1.85 -12.39
C ALA A 618 -8.16 -1.05 -12.12
N ASP A 619 -8.46 -0.74 -10.85
CA ASP A 619 -9.64 0.04 -10.45
C ASP A 619 -9.43 1.53 -10.72
N SER A 620 -8.28 2.09 -10.31
CA SER A 620 -7.86 3.45 -10.66
C SER A 620 -7.88 3.65 -12.19
N LEU A 621 -7.37 2.67 -12.94
CA LEU A 621 -7.45 2.69 -14.41
C LEU A 621 -8.90 2.68 -14.92
N THR A 622 -9.79 1.92 -14.28
CA THR A 622 -11.21 1.85 -14.66
C THR A 622 -11.92 3.18 -14.40
N ASP A 623 -11.61 3.80 -13.27
CA ASP A 623 -12.15 5.10 -12.89
C ASP A 623 -11.68 6.20 -13.86
N ASP A 624 -10.40 6.21 -14.23
CA ASP A 624 -9.86 7.20 -15.15
C ASP A 624 -10.38 7.04 -16.59
N ILE A 625 -10.52 5.79 -17.05
CA ILE A 625 -11.21 5.50 -18.33
C ILE A 625 -12.67 5.97 -18.27
N THR A 626 -13.37 5.73 -17.16
CA THR A 626 -14.78 6.13 -17.00
C THR A 626 -14.91 7.65 -16.91
N PHE A 627 -13.99 8.32 -16.22
CA PHE A 627 -13.93 9.78 -16.14
C PHE A 627 -13.73 10.38 -17.53
N ALA A 628 -12.72 9.94 -18.28
CA ALA A 628 -12.47 10.42 -19.65
C ALA A 628 -13.70 10.21 -20.57
N ALA A 629 -14.35 9.05 -20.47
CA ALA A 629 -15.60 8.78 -21.21
C ALA A 629 -16.75 9.72 -20.80
N SER A 630 -16.82 10.13 -19.54
CA SER A 630 -17.91 10.99 -19.04
C SER A 630 -17.79 12.45 -19.51
N VAL A 631 -16.56 12.94 -19.72
CA VAL A 631 -16.29 14.35 -20.09
C VAL A 631 -16.13 14.54 -21.60
N ASN A 632 -16.01 13.46 -22.38
CA ASN A 632 -15.83 13.54 -23.84
C ASN A 632 -16.57 12.42 -24.59
N GLU A 633 -17.59 12.81 -25.38
CA GLU A 633 -18.41 11.87 -26.17
C GLU A 633 -17.62 11.08 -27.23
N THR A 634 -16.54 11.66 -27.77
CA THR A 634 -15.68 10.97 -28.75
C THR A 634 -14.83 9.90 -28.08
N ALA A 635 -14.29 10.18 -26.88
CA ALA A 635 -13.57 9.21 -26.08
C ALA A 635 -14.50 8.07 -25.63
N ASN A 636 -15.71 8.40 -25.15
CA ASN A 636 -16.73 7.43 -24.76
C ASN A 636 -17.07 6.40 -25.86
N ALA A 637 -17.04 6.81 -27.12
CA ALA A 637 -17.37 5.93 -28.24
C ALA A 637 -16.30 4.86 -28.54
N VAL A 638 -15.09 4.99 -27.99
CA VAL A 638 -13.93 4.13 -28.32
C VAL A 638 -13.23 3.51 -27.12
N LEU A 639 -13.43 4.04 -25.92
CA LEU A 639 -12.88 3.48 -24.68
C LEU A 639 -13.64 2.19 -24.31
N PRO A 640 -12.95 1.16 -23.78
CA PRO A 640 -13.57 -0.11 -23.42
C PRO A 640 -14.48 0.04 -22.18
N ASP A 641 -15.55 -0.74 -22.14
CA ASP A 641 -16.32 -0.96 -20.92
C ASP A 641 -15.63 -2.02 -20.06
N ARG A 642 -15.08 -1.59 -18.92
CA ARG A 642 -14.33 -2.43 -17.99
C ARG A 642 -15.13 -2.83 -16.75
N SER A 643 -16.47 -2.72 -16.79
CA SER A 643 -17.34 -3.02 -15.63
C SER A 643 -17.49 -4.51 -15.29
N ASP A 644 -17.00 -5.42 -16.13
CA ASP A 644 -17.03 -6.86 -15.90
C ASP A 644 -15.63 -7.44 -16.14
N SER A 645 -14.91 -7.69 -15.04
CA SER A 645 -13.61 -8.35 -15.03
C SER A 645 -13.71 -9.85 -15.27
N GLY A 646 -14.89 -10.45 -15.20
CA GLY A 646 -15.07 -11.90 -15.19
C GLY A 646 -14.80 -12.52 -13.82
N ILE A 647 -13.57 -12.39 -13.32
CA ILE A 647 -13.14 -12.92 -12.01
C ILE A 647 -13.04 -11.77 -11.01
N TYR A 648 -13.53 -12.01 -9.78
CA TYR A 648 -13.37 -11.11 -8.65
C TYR A 648 -11.91 -11.04 -8.22
N PHE A 649 -11.46 -9.83 -7.92
CA PHE A 649 -10.09 -9.56 -7.48
C PHE A 649 -10.11 -8.53 -6.36
N ASP A 650 -9.17 -8.66 -5.43
CA ASP A 650 -8.93 -7.66 -4.39
C ASP A 650 -8.02 -6.56 -4.93
N TRP A 651 -7.00 -6.95 -5.72
CA TRP A 651 -6.18 -6.02 -6.48
C TRP A 651 -5.57 -6.67 -7.71
N ILE A 652 -5.36 -5.84 -8.74
CA ILE A 652 -4.52 -6.14 -9.90
C ILE A 652 -3.70 -4.89 -10.15
N THR A 653 -2.39 -5.00 -10.09
CA THR A 653 -1.46 -3.87 -10.18
C THR A 653 -0.51 -4.03 -11.36
N PHE A 654 0.02 -2.90 -11.83
CA PHE A 654 1.06 -2.84 -12.86
C PHE A 654 1.95 -1.60 -12.68
N ASN A 655 3.11 -1.61 -13.31
CA ASN A 655 4.01 -0.47 -13.42
C ASN A 655 3.59 0.46 -14.58
N LEU A 656 2.88 1.55 -14.26
CA LEU A 656 2.45 2.53 -15.26
C LEU A 656 3.62 3.38 -15.79
N ARG A 657 4.64 3.67 -14.97
CA ARG A 657 5.78 4.51 -15.36
C ARG A 657 7.12 3.86 -15.11
N ASP A 658 7.97 3.91 -16.10
CA ASP A 658 9.37 3.54 -15.96
C ASP A 658 10.17 4.65 -15.29
N GLN A 659 11.00 4.31 -14.30
CA GLN A 659 12.03 5.23 -13.85
C GLN A 659 13.21 5.20 -14.83
N ILE A 660 13.68 6.37 -15.24
CA ILE A 660 14.77 6.54 -16.20
C ILE A 660 15.79 7.56 -15.71
N ARG A 661 17.07 7.35 -16.06
CA ARG A 661 18.10 8.39 -15.91
C ARG A 661 18.11 9.25 -17.17
N GLY A 662 18.56 10.50 -17.04
CA GLY A 662 18.39 11.56 -18.05
C GLY A 662 18.45 11.16 -19.53
N LYS A 663 19.55 10.57 -20.00
CA LYS A 663 19.72 10.23 -21.43
C LYS A 663 19.63 8.73 -21.72
N ASP A 664 19.21 7.94 -20.74
CA ASP A 664 19.18 6.49 -20.88
C ASP A 664 17.95 6.07 -21.69
N THR A 665 18.16 5.15 -22.63
CA THR A 665 17.06 4.54 -23.39
C THR A 665 16.41 3.41 -22.61
N ASP A 666 17.19 2.66 -21.83
CA ASP A 666 16.70 1.51 -21.06
C ASP A 666 16.27 1.95 -19.66
N PRO A 667 15.09 1.53 -19.19
CA PRO A 667 14.61 1.90 -17.86
C PRO A 667 15.37 1.16 -16.77
N LEU A 668 15.36 1.72 -15.55
CA LEU A 668 16.13 1.19 -14.42
C LEU A 668 15.80 -0.27 -14.10
N GLN A 669 14.56 -0.71 -14.39
CA GLN A 669 14.08 -2.09 -14.25
C GLN A 669 15.01 -3.11 -14.95
N PHE A 670 15.63 -2.76 -16.08
CA PHE A 670 16.47 -3.70 -16.86
C PHE A 670 17.97 -3.50 -16.68
N LYS A 671 18.37 -2.59 -15.79
CA LYS A 671 19.79 -2.32 -15.55
C LYS A 671 20.33 -3.21 -14.46
N TYR A 672 21.41 -3.92 -14.73
CA TYR A 672 22.13 -4.60 -13.66
C TYR A 672 22.99 -3.60 -12.86
N ILE A 673 22.69 -3.40 -11.58
CA ILE A 673 23.40 -2.46 -10.68
C ILE A 673 23.92 -3.20 -9.45
N PRO A 674 25.17 -3.69 -9.47
CA PRO A 674 25.73 -4.43 -8.35
C PRO A 674 25.93 -3.54 -7.11
N ALA A 675 25.78 -4.12 -5.93
CA ALA A 675 26.26 -3.50 -4.70
C ALA A 675 27.78 -3.37 -4.70
N ASN A 676 28.32 -2.40 -3.93
CA ASN A 676 29.78 -2.22 -3.86
C ASN A 676 30.49 -3.34 -3.08
N CYS A 677 29.76 -4.03 -2.21
CA CYS A 677 30.21 -5.15 -1.42
C CYS A 677 29.04 -6.10 -1.17
N ARG A 678 29.27 -7.41 -1.32
CA ARG A 678 28.34 -8.46 -0.89
C ARG A 678 28.93 -9.15 0.33
N LEU A 679 28.11 -9.40 1.34
CA LEU A 679 28.49 -10.16 2.54
C LEU A 679 27.52 -11.35 2.73
N TYR A 680 28.03 -12.45 3.26
CA TYR A 680 27.17 -13.51 3.76
C TYR A 680 26.82 -13.26 5.22
N TYR A 681 25.61 -13.66 5.62
CA TYR A 681 25.30 -13.78 7.04
C TYR A 681 26.21 -14.82 7.69
N LYS A 682 26.53 -14.59 8.96
CA LYS A 682 27.30 -15.48 9.86
C LYS A 682 26.40 -15.92 11.00
N LEU A 683 26.75 -17.04 11.65
CA LEU A 683 26.03 -17.49 12.84
C LEU A 683 26.00 -16.40 13.93
N SER A 684 27.03 -15.54 14.00
CA SER A 684 27.11 -14.45 14.96
C SER A 684 26.29 -13.20 14.61
N ASN A 685 25.77 -13.06 13.38
CA ASN A 685 25.11 -11.83 12.92
C ASN A 685 23.73 -12.04 12.29
N ALA A 686 23.34 -13.27 11.93
CA ALA A 686 22.06 -13.55 11.26
C ALA A 686 20.84 -13.09 12.08
N TYR A 687 20.89 -13.26 13.40
CA TYR A 687 19.89 -12.76 14.36
C TYR A 687 20.55 -11.85 15.42
N ASN A 688 21.52 -11.04 15.00
CA ASN A 688 22.15 -10.04 15.87
C ASN A 688 22.54 -8.81 15.05
N MET A 689 21.64 -7.82 15.04
CA MET A 689 21.78 -6.63 14.20
C MET A 689 22.99 -5.77 14.60
N THR A 690 23.37 -5.77 15.88
CA THR A 690 24.59 -5.06 16.32
C THR A 690 25.82 -5.65 15.64
N ASN A 691 26.01 -6.97 15.70
CA ASN A 691 27.14 -7.62 15.04
C ASN A 691 27.10 -7.43 13.51
N LEU A 692 25.91 -7.48 12.92
CA LEU A 692 25.71 -7.24 11.49
C LEU A 692 26.18 -5.83 11.10
N TRP A 693 25.75 -4.79 11.81
CA TRP A 693 26.17 -3.41 11.53
C TRP A 693 27.67 -3.19 11.73
N HIS A 694 28.30 -3.87 12.69
CA HIS A 694 29.77 -3.87 12.83
C HIS A 694 30.46 -4.53 11.64
N ASP A 695 29.96 -5.66 11.16
CA ASP A 695 30.50 -6.34 9.98
C ASP A 695 30.39 -5.47 8.73
N VAL A 696 29.25 -4.80 8.54
CA VAL A 696 29.01 -3.85 7.44
C VAL A 696 29.95 -2.66 7.53
N ALA A 697 30.09 -2.06 8.71
CA ALA A 697 31.01 -0.95 8.92
C ALA A 697 32.46 -1.34 8.61
N ASN A 698 32.88 -2.52 9.08
CA ASN A 698 34.21 -3.03 8.84
C ASN A 698 34.46 -3.31 7.36
N ALA A 699 33.54 -3.97 6.68
CA ALA A 699 33.67 -4.30 5.26
C ALA A 699 33.73 -3.04 4.38
N ASN A 700 32.97 -2.00 4.71
CA ASN A 700 32.93 -0.78 3.90
C ASN A 700 34.13 0.15 4.12
N TRP A 701 34.56 0.35 5.38
CA TRP A 701 35.55 1.39 5.70
C TRP A 701 36.93 0.88 6.13
N ASN A 702 37.04 -0.36 6.61
CA ASN A 702 38.26 -0.84 7.28
C ASN A 702 38.93 -1.97 6.50
N ASP A 703 38.17 -2.97 6.05
CA ASP A 703 38.69 -4.16 5.39
C ASP A 703 37.71 -4.69 4.33
N SER A 704 37.89 -4.25 3.09
CA SER A 704 37.09 -4.73 1.96
C SER A 704 37.33 -6.20 1.63
N SER A 705 38.40 -6.82 2.15
CA SER A 705 38.64 -8.26 1.97
C SER A 705 37.56 -9.09 2.66
N LEU A 706 36.72 -8.51 3.52
CA LEU A 706 35.53 -9.13 4.13
C LEU A 706 34.37 -9.33 3.14
N CYS A 707 34.33 -8.62 2.01
CA CYS A 707 33.36 -8.88 0.95
C CYS A 707 33.58 -10.25 0.28
N VAL A 708 32.51 -10.87 -0.22
CA VAL A 708 32.59 -12.10 -1.01
C VAL A 708 33.59 -11.88 -2.17
N PRO A 709 34.51 -12.81 -2.45
CA PRO A 709 35.44 -12.66 -3.56
C PRO A 709 34.71 -12.31 -4.86
N GLY A 710 35.28 -11.45 -5.71
CA GLY A 710 34.63 -11.04 -6.96
C GLY A 710 33.44 -10.07 -6.83
N SER A 711 32.96 -9.77 -5.62
CA SER A 711 31.85 -8.83 -5.40
C SER A 711 32.30 -7.38 -5.18
N ILE A 712 33.61 -7.08 -5.27
CA ILE A 712 34.17 -5.75 -5.00
C ILE A 712 34.45 -5.07 -6.33
N SER A 713 34.06 -3.80 -6.47
CA SER A 713 34.44 -2.95 -7.61
C SER A 713 34.10 -3.55 -8.97
N VAL A 714 32.90 -4.15 -9.10
CA VAL A 714 32.38 -4.49 -10.42
C VAL A 714 31.95 -3.18 -11.09
N THR A 715 32.85 -2.58 -11.87
CA THR A 715 32.49 -1.57 -12.87
C THR A 715 31.49 -2.18 -13.83
N ASP A 716 30.54 -1.39 -14.37
CA ASP A 716 29.44 -1.66 -15.35
C ASP A 716 29.79 -2.63 -16.50
N THR A 717 30.29 -3.80 -16.18
CA THR A 717 30.70 -4.86 -17.09
C THR A 717 29.48 -5.75 -17.16
N PRO A 718 28.90 -5.96 -18.35
CA PRO A 718 27.71 -6.78 -18.49
C PRO A 718 27.98 -8.17 -17.92
N ILE A 719 27.36 -8.48 -16.79
CA ILE A 719 27.37 -9.83 -16.24
C ILE A 719 26.48 -10.65 -17.16
N LYS A 720 27.03 -11.76 -17.64
CA LYS A 720 26.32 -12.68 -18.51
C LYS A 720 25.05 -13.12 -17.79
N ALA A 721 23.91 -12.93 -18.44
CA ALA A 721 22.63 -13.43 -17.93
C ALA A 721 22.77 -14.91 -17.54
N PRO A 722 22.13 -15.35 -16.45
CA PRO A 722 22.05 -16.77 -16.11
C PRO A 722 21.53 -17.56 -17.32
N PRO A 723 21.99 -18.81 -17.53
CA PRO A 723 21.34 -19.67 -18.52
C PRO A 723 19.85 -19.78 -18.21
N LEU A 724 19.00 -19.66 -19.23
CA LEU A 724 17.56 -19.87 -19.11
C LEU A 724 17.31 -21.20 -18.40
N THR A 725 16.83 -21.15 -17.16
CA THR A 725 16.21 -22.30 -16.53
C THR A 725 14.89 -22.50 -17.27
N ASN A 726 14.80 -23.56 -18.07
CA ASN A 726 13.53 -24.05 -18.57
C ASN A 726 12.72 -24.52 -17.36
N ILE A 727 12.04 -23.59 -16.67
CA ILE A 727 11.01 -23.96 -15.72
C ILE A 727 9.81 -24.37 -16.56
N THR A 728 9.87 -25.58 -17.12
CA THR A 728 8.65 -26.33 -17.39
C THR A 728 8.06 -26.64 -16.03
N VAL A 729 7.26 -25.71 -15.48
CA VAL A 729 6.25 -26.06 -14.49
C VAL A 729 5.22 -26.92 -15.22
N THR A 730 5.61 -28.16 -15.50
CA THR A 730 4.63 -29.21 -15.69
C THR A 730 4.26 -29.55 -14.25
N PRO A 731 3.04 -29.28 -13.77
CA PRO A 731 2.62 -29.87 -12.52
C PRO A 731 2.90 -31.37 -12.62
N PRO A 732 3.24 -32.05 -11.50
CA PRO A 732 3.13 -33.49 -11.51
C PRO A 732 1.67 -33.80 -11.86
N LEU A 733 1.41 -34.14 -13.11
CA LEU A 733 0.27 -34.96 -13.48
C LEU A 733 0.53 -36.27 -12.75
N VAL A 734 0.13 -36.33 -11.47
CA VAL A 734 0.00 -37.58 -10.77
C VAL A 734 -1.12 -38.30 -11.52
N ASN A 735 -0.69 -39.10 -12.49
CA ASN A 735 -1.53 -40.03 -13.21
C ASN A 735 -1.92 -41.10 -12.20
N TRP A 736 -2.92 -40.80 -11.37
CA TRP A 736 -3.56 -41.83 -10.58
C TRP A 736 -4.25 -42.76 -11.58
N PRO A 737 -4.07 -44.10 -11.49
CA PRO A 737 -4.89 -45.03 -12.24
C PRO A 737 -6.32 -44.86 -11.73
N VAL A 738 -7.11 -44.03 -12.42
CA VAL A 738 -8.53 -43.90 -12.15
C VAL A 738 -9.14 -45.27 -12.45
N ASP A 739 -9.61 -45.95 -11.41
CA ASP A 739 -10.49 -47.08 -11.57
C ASP A 739 -11.80 -46.52 -12.14
N ASP A 740 -12.08 -46.82 -13.41
CA ASP A 740 -13.27 -46.36 -14.16
C ASP A 740 -14.61 -46.69 -13.47
N THR A 741 -14.58 -47.46 -12.37
CA THR A 741 -15.75 -47.78 -11.57
C THR A 741 -16.16 -46.70 -10.55
N GLU A 742 -15.28 -45.74 -10.19
CA GLU A 742 -15.62 -44.63 -9.26
C GLU A 742 -16.16 -43.37 -9.98
N LEU A 743 -15.85 -43.21 -11.28
CA LEU A 743 -16.43 -42.15 -12.13
C LEU A 743 -17.93 -42.36 -12.40
N ALA A 744 -18.42 -43.60 -12.28
CA ALA A 744 -19.83 -43.90 -12.49
C ALA A 744 -20.74 -43.43 -11.33
N SER A 745 -20.19 -43.22 -10.13
CA SER A 745 -20.95 -42.70 -8.97
C SER A 745 -20.93 -41.17 -8.84
N ILE A 746 -20.03 -40.47 -9.55
CA ILE A 746 -19.98 -39.00 -9.57
C ILE A 746 -20.89 -38.42 -10.68
N VAL A 747 -21.29 -39.24 -11.65
CA VAL A 747 -22.15 -38.82 -12.79
C VAL A 747 -23.65 -39.03 -12.51
N SER A 748 -24.05 -39.50 -11.31
CA SER A 748 -25.47 -39.79 -11.01
C SER A 748 -26.15 -38.88 -9.99
N ASP A 749 -25.56 -37.75 -9.58
CA ASP A 749 -26.32 -36.70 -8.90
C ASP A 749 -26.43 -35.44 -9.76
N GLY A 750 -27.23 -35.57 -10.82
CA GLY A 750 -27.65 -34.46 -11.69
C GLY A 750 -28.65 -33.51 -11.03
N SER A 751 -28.48 -33.21 -9.74
CA SER A 751 -29.32 -32.23 -9.02
C SER A 751 -28.55 -30.99 -8.54
N GLY A 752 -27.21 -30.98 -8.56
CA GLY A 752 -26.36 -29.81 -8.25
C GLY A 752 -26.23 -28.80 -9.40
N GLY A 753 -27.31 -28.56 -10.14
CA GLY A 753 -27.31 -27.64 -11.28
C GLY A 753 -26.94 -26.21 -10.85
N ILE A 754 -26.36 -25.46 -11.79
CA ILE A 754 -26.40 -23.99 -11.84
C ILE A 754 -27.87 -23.59 -11.60
N GLN A 755 -28.23 -23.27 -10.36
CA GLN A 755 -29.55 -22.75 -10.06
C GLN A 755 -29.47 -21.22 -10.17
N ASP A 756 -30.45 -20.67 -10.87
CA ASP A 756 -30.56 -19.26 -11.21
C ASP A 756 -30.43 -18.35 -9.98
N GLY A 757 -29.21 -17.85 -9.74
CA GLY A 757 -29.04 -16.59 -9.04
C GLY A 757 -29.77 -15.51 -9.83
N GLY A 758 -30.79 -14.90 -9.23
CA GLY A 758 -31.76 -14.05 -9.92
C GLY A 758 -31.12 -12.96 -10.78
N SER A 759 -31.10 -13.16 -12.09
CA SER A 759 -30.76 -12.11 -13.06
C SER A 759 -31.92 -11.13 -13.20
N ARG A 760 -31.67 -9.84 -12.95
CA ARG A 760 -32.64 -8.76 -13.21
C ARG A 760 -32.80 -8.56 -14.72
N SER A 761 -33.86 -9.13 -15.31
CA SER A 761 -34.44 -8.66 -16.56
C SER A 761 -35.88 -9.14 -16.70
N GLY A 762 -36.86 -8.24 -16.87
CA GLY A 762 -38.19 -8.64 -17.32
C GLY A 762 -39.34 -7.70 -16.98
N ARG A 763 -39.94 -7.14 -18.01
CA ARG A 763 -41.16 -6.33 -18.03
C ARG A 763 -42.41 -7.25 -18.05
N MET A 764 -43.50 -6.78 -17.41
CA MET A 764 -44.93 -6.93 -17.82
C MET A 764 -45.85 -8.00 -17.16
N THR A 765 -47.07 -7.52 -16.82
CA THR A 765 -48.44 -8.14 -16.87
C THR A 765 -49.05 -8.97 -15.71
N GLU A 766 -50.04 -8.32 -15.07
CA GLU A 766 -51.41 -8.69 -14.61
C GLU A 766 -51.83 -10.05 -13.96
N CYS A 767 -52.84 -9.86 -13.08
CA CYS A 767 -53.85 -10.76 -12.46
C CYS A 767 -53.44 -11.51 -11.16
N SER A 768 -54.26 -11.62 -10.09
CA SER A 768 -55.60 -11.11 -9.73
C SER A 768 -55.94 -11.50 -8.26
N ASP A 769 -56.97 -10.86 -7.70
CA ASP A 769 -57.73 -11.12 -6.44
C ASP A 769 -57.13 -10.65 -5.10
N ALA A 770 -57.56 -9.48 -4.57
CA ALA A 770 -58.80 -9.18 -3.82
C ALA A 770 -58.57 -9.40 -2.29
N ASP A 771 -58.83 -8.48 -1.36
CA ASP A 771 -59.93 -7.53 -1.28
C ASP A 771 -59.73 -6.52 -0.11
N TYR A 772 -60.50 -5.41 -0.13
CA TYR A 772 -60.74 -4.37 0.92
C TYR A 772 -59.95 -3.02 0.98
N ARG A 773 -60.33 -2.13 0.04
CA ARG A 773 -60.89 -0.75 0.17
C ARG A 773 -60.51 0.18 1.36
N GLU A 774 -60.01 1.38 1.05
CA GLU A 774 -60.83 2.62 1.00
C GLU A 774 -60.18 3.72 0.12
N GLN A 775 -61.03 4.38 -0.68
CA GLN A 775 -60.71 5.40 -1.69
C GLN A 775 -60.75 6.81 -1.09
N LEU A 776 -59.85 7.69 -1.54
CA LEU A 776 -60.15 9.08 -1.91
C LEU A 776 -59.03 9.56 -2.86
N PHE A 777 -59.39 9.72 -4.14
CA PHE A 777 -58.56 10.29 -5.20
C PHE A 777 -58.56 11.81 -5.08
N ASP A 778 -57.42 12.44 -5.42
CA ASP A 778 -57.48 13.63 -6.27
C ASP A 778 -56.32 13.59 -7.29
N GLU A 779 -56.67 13.94 -8.53
CA GLU A 779 -55.91 13.76 -9.76
C GLU A 779 -54.89 14.90 -9.94
N ASN A 780 -53.59 14.62 -10.15
CA ASN A 780 -52.62 15.47 -10.87
C ASN A 780 -51.16 14.92 -10.92
N PHE A 781 -50.95 13.61 -11.14
CA PHE A 781 -49.58 13.04 -11.17
C PHE A 781 -49.24 12.20 -12.41
N ILE A 782 -49.85 12.51 -13.56
CA ILE A 782 -49.48 11.91 -14.85
C ILE A 782 -49.25 13.03 -15.86
N SER A 783 -48.07 13.65 -15.78
CA SER A 783 -47.47 14.40 -16.90
C SER A 783 -45.94 14.56 -16.81
N PHE A 784 -45.25 13.92 -15.86
CA PHE A 784 -43.81 14.16 -15.63
C PHE A 784 -42.86 13.06 -16.14
N PHE A 785 -43.36 11.90 -16.59
CA PHE A 785 -42.52 10.77 -17.02
C PHE A 785 -42.83 10.30 -18.44
N GLU A 786 -42.66 11.18 -19.42
CA GLU A 786 -42.31 10.76 -20.78
C GLU A 786 -41.21 11.69 -21.32
N ARG A 787 -39.95 11.23 -21.24
CA ARG A 787 -38.85 11.83 -22.03
C ARG A 787 -38.25 10.79 -22.98
N PRO A 788 -37.82 11.18 -24.20
CA PRO A 788 -37.43 10.23 -25.24
C PRO A 788 -36.10 9.52 -24.96
N PRO A 789 -35.81 8.40 -25.65
CA PRO A 789 -34.70 7.47 -25.35
C PRO A 789 -33.27 8.04 -25.43
N GLY A 790 -33.07 9.25 -25.98
CA GLY A 790 -31.75 9.88 -26.12
C GLY A 790 -31.20 10.57 -24.87
N GLN A 791 -32.00 10.75 -23.81
CA GLN A 791 -31.55 11.39 -22.55
C GLN A 791 -31.25 10.42 -21.40
N GLN A 792 -31.53 9.11 -21.56
CA GLN A 792 -31.28 8.12 -20.51
C GLN A 792 -29.81 7.73 -20.38
N SER A 793 -29.02 7.77 -21.46
CA SER A 793 -27.57 7.54 -21.38
C SER A 793 -26.86 8.68 -20.66
N LYS A 794 -27.25 9.93 -20.93
CA LYS A 794 -26.68 11.12 -20.32
C LYS A 794 -26.97 11.22 -18.81
N ALA A 795 -28.18 10.85 -18.38
CA ALA A 795 -28.52 10.78 -16.97
C ALA A 795 -27.81 9.62 -16.23
N LYS A 796 -27.47 8.52 -16.94
CA LYS A 796 -26.71 7.39 -16.37
C LYS A 796 -25.22 7.70 -16.28
N SER A 797 -24.65 8.42 -17.25
CA SER A 797 -23.27 8.91 -17.22
C SER A 797 -23.10 10.01 -16.17
N GLU A 798 -24.04 10.96 -16.08
CA GLU A 798 -24.02 12.00 -15.02
C GLU A 798 -24.13 11.39 -13.62
N ARG A 799 -24.94 10.34 -13.42
CA ARG A 799 -25.02 9.63 -12.13
C ARG A 799 -23.75 8.87 -11.79
N LYS A 800 -23.16 8.14 -12.73
CA LYS A 800 -21.87 7.46 -12.53
C LYS A 800 -20.74 8.46 -12.23
N PHE A 801 -20.74 9.59 -12.94
CA PHE A 801 -19.82 10.70 -12.72
C PHE A 801 -19.89 11.22 -11.28
N TRP A 802 -21.08 11.53 -10.76
CA TRP A 802 -21.21 12.02 -9.38
C TRP A 802 -20.83 10.99 -8.31
N VAL A 803 -20.99 9.68 -8.57
CA VAL A 803 -20.55 8.63 -7.65
C VAL A 803 -19.02 8.53 -7.61
N ILE A 804 -18.35 8.52 -8.76
CA ILE A 804 -16.88 8.50 -8.83
C ILE A 804 -16.28 9.75 -8.18
N MET A 805 -16.86 10.92 -8.45
CA MET A 805 -16.42 12.18 -7.82
C MET A 805 -16.65 12.17 -6.31
N PHE A 806 -17.72 11.52 -5.83
CA PHE A 806 -17.98 11.35 -4.41
C PHE A 806 -16.97 10.39 -3.76
N GLU A 807 -16.63 9.27 -4.39
CA GLU A 807 -15.62 8.31 -3.88
C GLU A 807 -14.21 8.93 -3.83
N ARG A 808 -13.82 9.69 -4.86
CA ARG A 808 -12.55 10.48 -4.86
C ARG A 808 -12.54 11.54 -3.77
N ALA A 809 -13.64 12.28 -3.61
CA ALA A 809 -13.77 13.28 -2.56
C ALA A 809 -13.74 12.65 -1.16
N LEU A 810 -14.37 11.48 -0.98
CA LEU A 810 -14.42 10.76 0.29
C LEU A 810 -13.02 10.25 0.68
N SER A 811 -12.26 9.71 -0.27
CA SER A 811 -10.85 9.32 -0.06
C SER A 811 -10.01 10.49 0.47
N ILE A 812 -10.21 11.70 -0.06
CA ILE A 812 -9.51 12.91 0.36
C ILE A 812 -10.01 13.44 1.71
N VAL A 813 -11.33 13.46 1.94
CA VAL A 813 -11.92 13.94 3.19
C VAL A 813 -11.62 13.00 4.37
N VAL A 814 -11.62 11.68 4.15
CA VAL A 814 -11.19 10.69 5.16
C VAL A 814 -9.71 10.90 5.50
N ARG A 815 -8.87 11.29 4.52
CA ARG A 815 -7.46 11.66 4.73
C ARG A 815 -7.26 13.01 5.44
N GLU A 816 -8.14 14.00 5.24
CA GLU A 816 -8.04 15.33 5.90
C GLU A 816 -8.65 15.38 7.32
N VAL A 817 -9.73 14.63 7.60
CA VAL A 817 -10.44 14.68 8.89
C VAL A 817 -9.63 14.07 10.03
N HIS A 818 -8.79 13.05 9.75
CA HIS A 818 -7.89 12.47 10.76
C HIS A 818 -6.81 13.47 11.24
N GLY A 819 -6.45 14.47 10.42
CA GLY A 819 -5.42 15.47 10.77
C GLY A 819 -5.91 16.67 11.61
N ARG A 820 -7.19 16.74 11.99
CA ARG A 820 -7.75 17.88 12.75
C ARG A 820 -8.34 17.54 14.12
N GLU A 821 -8.43 16.27 14.50
CA GLU A 821 -8.91 15.86 15.83
C GLU A 821 -7.75 15.64 16.81
N ASP A 822 -6.93 16.66 17.08
CA ASP A 822 -6.44 16.86 18.45
C ASP A 822 -5.92 18.28 18.70
N GLY A 823 -6.78 19.08 19.34
CA GLY A 823 -6.47 20.44 19.73
C GLY A 823 -5.49 20.50 20.90
N THR A 824 -4.19 20.63 20.62
CA THR A 824 -3.24 21.22 21.57
C THR A 824 -2.46 22.37 20.94
N ARG A 825 -2.76 23.60 21.39
CA ARG A 825 -1.97 24.79 21.05
C ARG A 825 -0.57 24.67 21.69
N PRO A 826 0.53 24.90 20.96
CA PRO A 826 1.86 24.87 21.54
C PRO A 826 2.07 26.08 22.46
N LEU A 827 2.36 25.79 23.73
CA LEU A 827 2.85 26.77 24.71
C LEU A 827 4.27 27.20 24.33
N ALA A 828 4.39 28.44 23.82
CA ALA A 828 5.68 29.10 23.67
C ALA A 828 6.28 29.41 25.06
N GLN A 829 7.30 28.65 25.48
CA GLN A 829 8.14 29.04 26.61
C GLN A 829 9.33 29.88 26.13
N SER A 830 9.30 31.14 26.54
CA SER A 830 10.33 32.15 26.33
C SER A 830 11.52 31.93 27.27
N ALA A 831 12.70 31.67 26.71
CA ALA A 831 13.97 31.77 27.42
C ALA A 831 14.55 33.18 27.21
N ILE A 832 14.56 33.97 28.27
CA ILE A 832 15.24 35.27 28.36
C ILE A 832 16.73 35.01 28.60
N PRO A 833 17.63 35.70 27.88
CA PRO A 833 18.91 36.08 28.45
C PRO A 833 19.11 37.60 28.47
N SER A 834 19.56 38.05 29.64
CA SER A 834 20.02 39.38 30.01
C SER A 834 21.04 40.01 29.05
N ARG A 835 20.81 41.28 28.71
CA ARG A 835 21.80 42.29 28.27
C ARG A 835 22.39 43.01 29.52
N PRO A 836 23.44 43.87 29.47
CA PRO A 836 24.17 44.53 28.34
C PRO A 836 25.74 44.49 28.56
N PRO A 837 26.65 45.35 28.01
CA PRO A 837 26.47 46.53 27.14
C PRO A 837 27.49 46.79 25.99
N THR A 838 27.01 47.60 25.02
CA THR A 838 27.68 48.69 24.26
C THR A 838 29.01 48.49 23.53
N SER A 839 29.06 48.76 22.21
CA SER A 839 29.54 50.06 21.68
C SER A 839 29.66 50.10 20.14
N THR A 840 29.28 51.27 19.60
CA THR A 840 29.85 52.01 18.45
C THR A 840 29.67 51.58 16.98
N THR A 841 28.74 52.27 16.30
CA THR A 841 28.99 53.36 15.31
C THR A 841 29.57 53.09 13.90
N ARG A 842 28.77 53.54 12.89
CA ARG A 842 29.10 54.15 11.56
C ARG A 842 29.42 53.25 10.35
N GLN A 843 28.59 53.33 9.30
CA GLN A 843 28.67 54.28 8.16
C GLN A 843 28.22 53.65 6.80
N LEU A 844 27.06 54.12 6.32
CA LEU A 844 26.64 54.50 4.95
C LEU A 844 27.78 55.03 4.03
N PRO A 845 27.62 55.27 2.68
CA PRO A 845 26.37 55.26 1.86
C PRO A 845 26.45 54.90 0.33
N LEU A 846 25.27 54.93 -0.33
CA LEU A 846 24.89 55.55 -1.64
C LEU A 846 25.47 55.07 -2.99
N ILE A 847 24.57 54.88 -3.98
CA ILE A 847 24.35 55.63 -5.25
C ILE A 847 23.29 54.83 -6.07
N MET A 848 22.03 55.24 -6.26
CA MET A 848 21.40 56.26 -7.14
C MET A 848 21.35 55.99 -8.66
N SER A 849 20.15 56.26 -9.21
CA SER A 849 19.76 56.61 -10.59
C SER A 849 19.32 55.44 -11.51
N SER A 850 18.28 55.51 -12.36
CA SER A 850 17.20 56.48 -12.63
C SER A 850 16.37 55.98 -13.84
N PHE A 851 15.16 56.54 -14.02
CA PHE A 851 14.32 56.66 -15.24
C PHE A 851 13.03 55.81 -15.33
N SER A 852 11.91 56.47 -14.98
CA SER A 852 10.64 56.45 -15.73
C SER A 852 10.67 57.61 -16.77
N PRO A 853 9.58 58.02 -17.49
CA PRO A 853 8.23 57.45 -17.66
C PRO A 853 7.72 57.53 -19.13
N LEU A 854 6.51 57.01 -19.40
CA LEU A 854 5.60 57.70 -20.33
C LEU A 854 4.13 57.32 -20.09
N THR A 855 3.39 58.37 -19.73
CA THR A 855 1.95 58.50 -19.48
C THR A 855 1.21 58.90 -20.76
N LYS A 856 -0.09 58.58 -20.81
CA LYS A 856 -1.18 59.48 -21.28
C LYS A 856 -2.53 58.90 -20.80
N THR A 857 -3.21 59.42 -19.76
CA THR A 857 -4.12 60.61 -19.68
C THR A 857 -5.28 60.56 -20.68
N LEU A 858 -6.54 60.89 -20.40
CA LEU A 858 -7.33 61.30 -19.22
C LEU A 858 -8.78 61.55 -19.75
N SER A 859 -9.72 61.92 -18.86
CA SER A 859 -10.91 62.79 -19.11
C SER A 859 -12.26 62.09 -19.36
N LEU A 860 -13.42 62.49 -18.82
CA LEU A 860 -13.91 63.30 -17.68
C LEU A 860 -15.46 63.11 -17.69
N ALA A 861 -16.10 63.31 -16.53
CA ALA A 861 -17.54 63.31 -16.20
C ALA A 861 -18.38 64.39 -16.97
N PRO A 862 -19.70 64.72 -16.70
CA PRO A 862 -20.57 64.39 -15.54
C PRO A 862 -22.12 64.28 -15.77
N SER A 863 -22.84 64.07 -14.64
CA SER A 863 -24.19 64.56 -14.26
C SER A 863 -25.51 63.79 -14.58
N SER A 864 -26.15 63.35 -13.48
CA SER A 864 -27.56 63.00 -13.16
C SER A 864 -28.58 64.15 -13.44
N PRO A 865 -29.96 64.04 -13.32
CA PRO A 865 -30.75 63.26 -12.33
C PRO A 865 -32.21 62.83 -12.75
N ILE A 866 -33.02 62.38 -11.74
CA ILE A 866 -34.52 62.35 -11.64
C ILE A 866 -35.24 61.15 -12.30
N THR A 867 -36.31 60.49 -11.80
CA THR A 867 -37.03 60.27 -10.52
C THR A 867 -38.20 59.32 -10.85
N LYS A 868 -38.79 58.66 -9.83
CA LYS A 868 -40.14 58.03 -9.76
C LYS A 868 -40.23 56.58 -10.26
N GLN A 869 -40.91 55.65 -9.60
CA GLN A 869 -41.85 55.71 -8.48
C GLN A 869 -42.06 54.28 -7.92
N LEU A 870 -41.92 54.10 -6.60
CA LEU A 870 -42.75 53.15 -5.87
C LEU A 870 -44.20 53.67 -5.86
N PRO A 871 -45.19 52.77 -5.93
CA PRO A 871 -46.13 52.59 -4.82
C PRO A 871 -46.48 51.10 -4.62
N LEU A 872 -47.03 50.57 -3.52
CA LEU A 872 -47.52 51.05 -2.24
C LEU A 872 -47.76 49.78 -1.38
N PHE A 873 -47.40 49.85 -0.10
CA PHE A 873 -47.76 48.97 1.04
C PHE A 873 -49.30 48.83 1.21
N PRO A 874 -49.91 47.98 2.10
CA PRO A 874 -49.38 47.55 3.41
C PRO A 874 -49.91 46.15 3.89
N PRO A 875 -50.05 45.84 5.21
CA PRO A 875 -49.56 44.61 5.86
C PRO A 875 -50.76 43.81 6.44
N SER A 876 -50.56 43.06 7.54
CA SER A 876 -51.57 42.37 8.40
C SER A 876 -51.81 40.90 8.01
N ASP A 877 -51.89 39.92 8.91
CA ASP A 877 -51.81 39.93 10.36
C ASP A 877 -51.47 38.51 10.85
N THR A 878 -50.48 38.44 11.74
CA THR A 878 -50.45 37.56 12.90
C THR A 878 -51.81 37.49 13.60
N ILE A 879 -52.23 36.32 14.09
CA ILE A 879 -52.70 36.07 15.48
C ILE A 879 -53.32 34.67 15.62
N LEU A 880 -52.68 33.84 16.45
CA LEU A 880 -53.24 33.03 17.56
C LEU A 880 -52.09 32.13 18.05
N ALA A 881 -51.25 32.48 19.02
CA ALA A 881 -51.48 32.89 20.41
C ALA A 881 -52.23 31.85 21.28
N LYS A 882 -51.41 31.06 21.98
CA LYS A 882 -51.48 30.67 23.42
C LYS A 882 -52.56 29.67 23.92
N ALA A 883 -52.01 28.53 24.36
CA ALA A 883 -52.06 27.96 25.73
C ALA A 883 -53.29 27.16 26.21
N ALA A 884 -53.06 25.87 26.53
CA ALA A 884 -53.46 25.13 27.74
C ALA A 884 -53.19 23.61 27.50
N ILE A 885 -52.23 22.96 28.17
CA ILE A 885 -52.33 22.30 29.48
C ILE A 885 -53.34 21.12 29.56
N CYS A 886 -52.79 19.94 29.89
CA CYS A 886 -53.37 18.74 30.53
C CYS A 886 -54.17 17.69 29.72
N ARG A 887 -53.59 16.47 29.68
CA ARG A 887 -54.12 15.09 29.94
C ARG A 887 -53.44 14.13 28.95
N TYR A 888 -52.57 13.20 29.35
CA TYR A 888 -52.79 12.15 30.32
C TYR A 888 -51.51 11.80 31.09
N SER A 889 -51.66 11.62 32.41
CA SER A 889 -50.80 10.76 33.22
C SER A 889 -51.56 9.47 33.57
N ARG A 890 -50.80 8.48 34.07
CA ARG A 890 -51.13 7.21 34.75
C ARG A 890 -50.84 5.96 33.89
N ALA A 891 -50.05 4.97 34.33
CA ALA A 891 -49.67 4.61 35.69
C ALA A 891 -48.30 3.89 35.81
N SER A 892 -47.61 4.22 36.91
CA SER A 892 -46.49 3.59 37.65
C SER A 892 -46.88 2.21 38.25
N PRO A 893 -46.12 1.50 39.16
CA PRO A 893 -44.78 1.75 39.76
C PRO A 893 -43.86 0.52 40.02
N ASN A 894 -42.57 0.78 40.26
CA ASN A 894 -41.88 0.58 41.57
C ASN A 894 -40.43 1.09 41.45
N ASP A 895 -40.12 2.28 41.98
CA ASP A 895 -39.56 2.54 43.33
C ASP A 895 -38.12 1.98 43.44
N ARG A 896 -37.05 2.74 43.76
CA ARG A 896 -36.89 3.84 44.74
C ARG A 896 -35.41 4.30 44.75
N VAL A 897 -35.11 5.63 44.76
CA VAL A 897 -34.35 6.42 45.80
C VAL A 897 -33.14 7.09 45.10
N SER A 898 -33.08 8.39 44.77
CA SER A 898 -33.12 9.69 45.50
C SER A 898 -31.77 10.44 45.37
N GLU A 899 -31.85 11.68 44.86
CA GLU A 899 -31.09 12.90 45.24
C GLU A 899 -29.54 12.92 45.08
N LEU A 900 -28.86 13.66 44.18
CA LEU A 900 -28.87 15.12 43.84
C LEU A 900 -28.69 16.01 45.10
N PHE A 901 -27.74 16.94 45.29
CA PHE A 901 -26.85 17.81 44.50
C PHE A 901 -25.68 18.19 45.46
N SER A 902 -24.48 18.63 45.03
CA SER A 902 -24.26 19.98 44.49
C SER A 902 -22.82 20.23 44.01
N GLY A 903 -22.67 20.79 42.79
CA GLY A 903 -21.67 21.84 42.51
C GLY A 903 -20.94 21.76 41.16
N GLY A 904 -21.39 22.54 40.16
CA GLY A 904 -20.50 23.28 39.24
C GLY A 904 -20.34 22.80 37.79
N LEU A 905 -21.11 23.43 36.88
CA LEU A 905 -20.81 23.82 35.48
C LEU A 905 -19.95 22.91 34.57
N GLU A 906 -20.57 22.28 33.56
CA GLU A 906 -19.95 22.01 32.26
C GLU A 906 -20.99 22.06 31.12
N GLN A 907 -20.57 22.68 30.00
CA GLN A 907 -21.34 22.88 28.77
C GLN A 907 -21.50 21.55 28.01
N HIS A 908 -22.71 21.27 27.52
CA HIS A 908 -22.99 20.15 26.63
C HIS A 908 -22.36 20.36 25.25
N ASN A 909 -21.32 19.57 24.93
CA ASN A 909 -20.99 19.14 23.58
C ASN A 909 -21.96 18.02 23.18
N ILE A 910 -22.66 18.21 22.06
CA ILE A 910 -23.35 17.12 21.36
C ILE A 910 -22.32 16.51 20.41
N ASP A 911 -22.03 15.23 20.66
CA ASP A 911 -21.05 14.39 19.99
C ASP A 911 -21.37 14.26 18.48
N TYR A 912 -20.46 14.78 17.65
CA TYR A 912 -20.55 14.80 16.18
C TYR A 912 -20.09 13.45 15.58
N ASN A 913 -19.39 12.60 16.35
CA ASN A 913 -18.75 11.38 15.85
C ASN A 913 -19.70 10.20 15.70
N THR A 914 -20.81 10.16 16.46
CA THR A 914 -21.79 9.06 16.32
C THR A 914 -22.60 9.12 15.02
N GLY A 915 -22.77 10.32 14.44
CA GLY A 915 -23.50 10.52 13.19
C GLY A 915 -22.71 10.10 11.94
N ILE A 916 -21.38 10.28 11.96
CA ILE A 916 -20.50 9.96 10.83
C ILE A 916 -20.21 8.45 10.77
N HIS A 917 -19.98 7.79 11.91
CA HIS A 917 -19.82 6.32 11.94
C HIS A 917 -21.09 5.57 11.48
N ALA A 918 -22.28 6.11 11.77
CA ALA A 918 -23.55 5.53 11.30
C ALA A 918 -23.77 5.71 9.78
N LEU A 919 -23.15 6.73 9.16
CA LEU A 919 -23.17 6.95 7.71
C LEU A 919 -22.12 6.06 7.00
N TYR A 920 -20.95 5.88 7.60
CA TYR A 920 -19.87 5.04 7.07
C TYR A 920 -20.26 3.55 7.05
N ALA A 921 -20.86 3.05 8.13
CA ALA A 921 -21.39 1.68 8.21
C ALA A 921 -22.57 1.40 7.26
N LYS A 922 -23.22 2.46 6.74
CA LYS A 922 -24.28 2.36 5.75
C LYS A 922 -23.76 2.32 4.31
N TYR A 923 -22.56 2.85 4.06
CA TYR A 923 -21.95 2.96 2.72
C TYR A 923 -21.21 1.69 2.30
N GLN A 924 -20.67 0.90 3.24
CA GLN A 924 -20.08 -0.41 2.95
C GLN A 924 -21.13 -1.51 2.66
N LYS A 925 -22.43 -1.26 2.87
CA LYS A 925 -23.51 -2.19 2.51
C LYS A 925 -24.04 -1.89 1.11
N LYS A 926 -23.42 -2.47 0.10
CA LYS A 926 -23.76 -2.32 -1.32
C LYS A 926 -25.05 -3.09 -1.70
N GLU A 927 -26.17 -2.80 -1.04
CA GLU A 927 -27.51 -3.05 -1.61
C GLU A 927 -28.62 -2.23 -0.89
N TYR A 928 -28.61 -0.90 -1.04
CA TYR A 928 -29.84 -0.09 -0.88
C TYR A 928 -29.72 1.19 -1.73
N TYR A 929 -30.00 1.09 -3.02
CA TYR A 929 -30.40 2.24 -3.82
C TYR A 929 -31.68 1.90 -4.56
N LEU A 930 -32.74 2.68 -4.30
CA LEU A 930 -33.54 3.25 -5.40
C LEU A 930 -34.54 4.35 -5.01
N ASN A 931 -34.78 4.71 -3.74
CA ASN A 931 -35.65 5.85 -3.42
C ASN A 931 -35.03 6.73 -2.32
N GLY A 932 -34.52 7.92 -2.67
CA GLY A 932 -33.98 8.89 -1.70
C GLY A 932 -32.97 9.92 -2.23
N LEU A 933 -32.63 9.89 -3.52
CA LEU A 933 -31.59 10.77 -4.09
C LEU A 933 -31.96 12.27 -4.14
N GLU A 934 -33.24 12.65 -4.16
CA GLU A 934 -33.66 14.06 -4.19
C GLU A 934 -33.54 14.76 -2.82
N GLU A 935 -33.86 14.06 -1.73
CA GLU A 935 -33.68 14.58 -0.36
C GLU A 935 -32.19 14.69 -0.01
N SER A 936 -31.38 13.74 -0.46
CA SER A 936 -29.93 13.72 -0.27
C SER A 936 -29.23 14.90 -0.94
N MET A 937 -29.61 15.23 -2.19
CA MET A 937 -29.07 16.39 -2.90
C MET A 937 -29.52 17.73 -2.32
N THR A 938 -30.71 17.77 -1.72
CA THR A 938 -31.22 18.98 -1.05
C THR A 938 -30.48 19.24 0.27
N VAL A 939 -30.23 18.18 1.05
CA VAL A 939 -29.42 18.25 2.26
C VAL A 939 -27.96 18.59 1.94
N PHE A 940 -27.41 18.06 0.84
CA PHE A 940 -26.06 18.38 0.36
C PHE A 940 -25.93 19.85 -0.10
N ARG A 941 -26.90 20.41 -0.83
CA ARG A 941 -26.92 21.85 -1.16
C ARG A 941 -26.98 22.71 0.10
N GLN A 942 -27.81 22.34 1.07
CA GLN A 942 -27.95 23.09 2.32
C GLN A 942 -26.71 23.00 3.21
N LEU A 943 -25.97 21.89 3.17
CA LEU A 943 -24.68 21.74 3.85
C LEU A 943 -23.58 22.54 3.15
N ASN A 944 -23.50 22.48 1.82
CA ASN A 944 -22.50 23.22 1.05
C ASN A 944 -22.69 24.75 1.18
N GLU A 945 -23.94 25.24 1.14
CA GLU A 945 -24.26 26.65 1.39
C GLU A 945 -23.90 27.09 2.82
N LYS A 946 -24.05 26.20 3.82
CA LYS A 946 -23.69 26.49 5.21
C LYS A 946 -22.17 26.47 5.45
N VAL A 947 -21.45 25.55 4.82
CA VAL A 947 -19.97 25.48 4.91
C VAL A 947 -19.34 26.70 4.23
N ILE A 948 -19.85 27.09 3.05
CA ILE A 948 -19.42 28.32 2.37
C ILE A 948 -19.72 29.56 3.23
N ALA A 949 -20.90 29.64 3.85
CA ALA A 949 -21.25 30.75 4.74
C ALA A 949 -20.38 30.83 6.00
N ILE A 950 -20.02 29.69 6.59
CA ILE A 950 -19.12 29.61 7.77
C ILE A 950 -17.69 30.04 7.39
N SER A 951 -17.19 29.60 6.23
CA SER A 951 -15.86 29.97 5.72
C SER A 951 -15.75 31.47 5.39
N LEU A 952 -16.83 32.08 4.87
CA LEU A 952 -16.91 33.53 4.66
C LEU A 952 -16.97 34.32 5.98
N HIS A 953 -17.66 33.81 7.01
CA HIS A 953 -17.75 34.48 8.31
C HIS A 953 -16.45 34.39 9.12
N ILE A 954 -15.69 33.30 8.99
CA ILE A 954 -14.37 33.15 9.59
C ILE A 954 -13.35 34.10 8.93
N LYS A 955 -13.45 34.30 7.61
CA LYS A 955 -12.62 35.25 6.86
C LYS A 955 -12.91 36.71 7.25
N GLU A 956 -14.19 37.09 7.38
CA GLU A 956 -14.58 38.43 7.84
C GLU A 956 -14.21 38.70 9.32
N ALA A 957 -14.22 37.67 10.17
CA ALA A 957 -13.81 37.79 11.58
C ALA A 957 -12.29 37.92 11.75
N CYS A 958 -11.49 37.34 10.85
CA CYS A 958 -10.04 37.48 10.85
C CYS A 958 -9.56 38.82 10.26
N ASP A 959 -10.27 39.38 9.28
CA ASP A 959 -9.92 40.67 8.68
C ASP A 959 -10.34 41.88 9.55
N ALA A 960 -11.25 41.69 10.52
CA ALA A 960 -11.71 42.75 11.43
C ALA A 960 -10.80 43.01 12.65
N ASP A 961 -9.85 42.12 12.96
CA ASP A 961 -9.00 42.20 14.17
C ASP A 961 -7.62 42.87 13.91
N GLU A 962 -7.28 43.21 12.65
CA GLU A 962 -6.02 43.91 12.32
C GLU A 962 -6.12 45.45 12.31
N ASP A 963 -7.33 46.04 12.30
CA ASP A 963 -7.53 47.50 12.10
C ASP A 963 -7.92 48.29 13.36
N SER A 964 -7.85 47.69 14.56
CA SER A 964 -8.33 48.33 15.80
C SER A 964 -7.37 48.33 17.00
N ARG A 965 -6.07 48.66 16.80
CA ARG A 965 -5.20 49.07 17.94
C ARG A 965 -4.24 50.21 17.60
N SER A 966 -4.75 51.44 17.74
CA SER A 966 -3.92 52.59 18.08
C SER A 966 -4.64 53.52 19.08
N LEU A 967 -3.92 53.87 20.16
CA LEU A 967 -4.13 55.00 21.09
C LEU A 967 -5.23 54.85 22.16
N GLU A 968 -4.86 54.56 23.41
CA GLU A 968 -4.66 55.56 24.49
C GLU A 968 -4.25 54.93 25.84
N GLU A 969 -3.74 55.80 26.71
CA GLU A 969 -2.77 55.63 27.81
C GLU A 969 -3.29 55.02 29.14
N HIS A 970 -2.40 54.23 29.80
CA HIS A 970 -1.99 54.15 31.23
C HIS A 970 -2.97 54.37 32.43
N PRO A 971 -2.65 53.97 33.70
CA PRO A 971 -1.47 53.24 34.24
C PRO A 971 -1.78 52.05 35.19
N SER A 972 -0.72 51.28 35.47
CA SER A 972 -0.48 50.33 36.59
C SER A 972 -0.85 50.90 38.00
N PRO A 973 -0.77 50.16 39.15
CA PRO A 973 0.00 48.92 39.37
C PRO A 973 -0.53 47.86 40.40
N LEU A 974 0.20 46.72 40.46
CA LEU A 974 0.37 45.77 41.59
C LEU A 974 -0.87 44.93 41.95
N VAL A 975 -0.84 43.59 42.00
CA VAL A 975 0.18 42.61 42.44
C VAL A 975 0.08 41.36 41.58
#